data_AF-A0A932ZU88-F1
#
_entry.id   AF-A0A932ZU88-F1
#
_cell.length_a   1.000
_cell.length_b   1.000
_cell.length_c   1.000
_cell.angle_alpha   90.00
_cell.angle_beta   90.00
_cell.angle_gamma   90.00
#
_symmetry.space_group_name_H-M   'P 1'
#
loop_
_entity.id
_entity.type
_entity.pdbx_description
1 polymer ?
#
loop_
_entity_poly.entity_id
_entity_poly.type
_entity_poly.pdbx_seq_one_letter_code
_entity_poly.pdbx_strand_id
1 'polypeptide(L)'
;MGGSRLKLGDVPYLNTKPLTIALEGREDVELLVHPPSRLSELLGAGALDGALVSSFALFHAPGSRYVPGVGIASRGPIESIRLYCRKPADALERVGLDAWSLAAANMARVLLKRRWGAEPAFVPIDPQRPPRGDKALDAFLLIGDNALREPPGEFYVLDLGEEWTAFTGLPFVYALWVFRPGAGDERAARLLQEAKEAGLARLEEILARARGTHPFIPPGLARRYLTECICYDVGPGEEEGLRRYYEYLVEDGLAPPGWRAARIGGEEAPRPAAAGRRGSPGGGGGTMANDELCYLSVHELSIRIRRRELSPVEVVEACLRRTEALNPRLSAFLTVAADQAREEARRAEREIAAGRWRGPLHGIPYGAKDIIETAGIRTTHGSSFFRDHLPARDADCVERLRRAGAILLGKTLTHEFASAPTTINPHYGTSKNPWRLDRITGGSSGGSAGAVAAGFCPFALGSDTGGSIRQPAALCGIVGLKPTHGRISVTGVCPNTPTFDHLGPMTRTARDAALALQALAGYDPRDPTCRDAPVPDYTAGWERGVRGLRLVLCPDIYAPAEVDGEAAGALAEAVRALQGLGARVETVAFTHGKRLQEAFRPVSGPEYAEFHRPFYEKNPEGYGPDVRERLAWSFRISTDDYVRGLRERELLRRELAEFFRGADALILPTMPCTAPPISTLKARLNGKEVDGTWIHRPFQSAFNLTGVPAAAVPMGFSREGLPLSIQFVGPEWSEARIHAHAHAYEEATPELRMKRPPSE
;
A
#
# COMPACT_ATOMS: atom_id res chain seq x y z
N MET A 1 -7.35 28.88 -30.99
CA MET A 1 -6.32 29.02 -29.93
C MET A 1 -7.01 28.75 -28.59
N GLY A 2 -7.10 27.49 -28.18
CA GLY A 2 -7.65 27.12 -26.87
C GLY A 2 -6.50 26.67 -25.98
N GLY A 3 -5.91 27.59 -25.23
CA GLY A 3 -4.94 27.22 -24.19
C GLY A 3 -5.67 26.45 -23.09
N SER A 4 -5.09 25.34 -22.62
CA SER A 4 -5.65 24.59 -21.50
C SER A 4 -5.79 25.50 -20.27
N ARG A 5 -6.89 25.33 -19.52
CA ARG A 5 -7.12 25.99 -18.23
C ARG A 5 -6.02 25.60 -17.25
N LEU A 6 -5.54 26.58 -16.46
CA LEU A 6 -4.56 26.35 -15.40
C LEU A 6 -5.27 25.80 -14.16
N LYS A 7 -4.93 24.59 -13.72
CA LYS A 7 -5.51 23.94 -12.54
C LYS A 7 -4.72 24.31 -11.29
N LEU A 8 -5.30 25.13 -10.43
CA LEU A 8 -4.64 25.64 -9.22
C LEU A 8 -5.31 25.10 -7.95
N GLY A 9 -4.50 24.72 -6.97
CA GLY A 9 -4.96 24.24 -5.67
C GLY A 9 -4.89 25.29 -4.57
N ASP A 10 -5.99 25.51 -3.84
CA ASP A 10 -6.08 26.42 -2.68
C ASP A 10 -6.46 25.68 -1.39
N VAL A 11 -5.98 26.17 -0.24
CA VAL A 11 -6.37 25.65 1.08
C VAL A 11 -7.56 26.44 1.65
N PRO A 12 -8.48 25.79 2.40
CA PRO A 12 -9.74 26.40 2.82
C PRO A 12 -9.61 27.28 4.07
N TYR A 13 -8.62 28.18 4.12
CA TYR A 13 -8.36 29.04 5.28
C TYR A 13 -8.50 30.53 4.94
N LEU A 14 -8.82 31.35 5.94
CA LEU A 14 -8.98 32.79 5.75
C LEU A 14 -7.71 33.44 5.17
N ASN A 15 -6.53 32.99 5.60
CA ASN A 15 -5.24 33.57 5.19
C ASN A 15 -4.86 33.28 3.75
N THR A 16 -5.53 32.39 3.02
CA THR A 16 -5.25 32.19 1.59
C THR A 16 -6.04 33.12 0.69
N LYS A 17 -7.15 33.68 1.17
CA LYS A 17 -8.07 34.45 0.35
C LYS A 17 -7.43 35.64 -0.37
N PRO A 18 -6.46 36.37 0.20
CA PRO A 18 -5.71 37.38 -0.55
C PRO A 18 -4.92 36.84 -1.74
N LEU A 19 -4.60 35.54 -1.78
CA LEU A 19 -3.88 34.90 -2.89
C LEU A 19 -4.81 34.30 -3.96
N THR A 20 -6.07 34.03 -3.62
CA THR A 20 -6.94 33.20 -4.49
C THR A 20 -8.25 33.85 -4.90
N ILE A 21 -8.70 34.93 -4.23
CA ILE A 21 -9.99 35.57 -4.53
C ILE A 21 -10.10 36.10 -5.98
N ALA A 22 -8.98 36.53 -6.56
CA ALA A 22 -8.95 37.02 -7.94
C ALA A 22 -8.95 35.88 -8.99
N LEU A 23 -8.77 34.63 -8.55
CA LEU A 23 -8.80 33.44 -9.38
C LEU A 23 -10.18 32.78 -9.41
N GLU A 24 -11.00 33.01 -8.37
CA GLU A 24 -12.36 32.48 -8.27
C GLU A 24 -13.21 32.94 -9.47
N GLY A 25 -13.65 31.99 -10.30
CA GLY A 25 -14.54 32.24 -11.44
C GLY A 25 -13.87 32.68 -12.74
N ARG A 26 -12.53 32.75 -12.81
CA ARG A 26 -11.82 33.01 -14.08
C ARG A 26 -12.01 31.85 -15.07
N GLU A 27 -12.29 32.15 -16.33
CA GLU A 27 -12.50 31.11 -17.36
C GLU A 27 -11.22 30.37 -17.76
N ASP A 28 -10.04 30.94 -17.49
CA ASP A 28 -8.74 30.38 -17.82
C ASP A 28 -8.06 29.65 -16.65
N VAL A 29 -8.72 29.59 -15.49
CA VAL A 29 -8.24 28.94 -14.25
C VAL A 29 -9.31 28.00 -13.69
N GLU A 30 -8.91 26.79 -13.29
CA GLU A 30 -9.73 25.88 -12.49
C GLU A 30 -9.16 25.85 -11.08
N LEU A 31 -9.84 26.50 -10.12
CA LEU A 31 -9.40 26.55 -8.72
C LEU A 31 -10.04 25.41 -7.92
N LEU A 32 -9.23 24.54 -7.33
CA LEU A 32 -9.67 23.40 -6.52
C LEU A 32 -9.32 23.64 -5.05
N VAL A 33 -10.34 23.68 -4.19
CA VAL A 33 -10.18 23.92 -2.75
C VAL A 33 -10.13 22.59 -2.00
N HIS A 34 -8.97 22.24 -1.43
CA HIS A 34 -8.77 21.02 -0.66
C HIS A 34 -7.85 21.26 0.56
N PRO A 35 -7.87 20.39 1.58
CA PRO A 35 -6.91 20.46 2.69
C PRO A 35 -5.45 20.41 2.20
N PRO A 36 -4.48 21.01 2.94
CA PRO A 36 -3.08 21.12 2.53
C PRO A 36 -2.43 19.78 2.12
N SER A 37 -2.69 18.70 2.87
CA SER A 37 -2.19 17.35 2.56
C SER A 37 -2.66 16.85 1.20
N ARG A 38 -3.95 17.03 0.90
CA ARG A 38 -4.56 16.63 -0.36
C ARG A 38 -4.04 17.45 -1.54
N LEU A 39 -3.79 18.74 -1.36
CA LEU A 39 -3.17 19.57 -2.41
C LEU A 39 -1.76 19.10 -2.74
N SER A 40 -0.95 18.75 -1.74
CA SER A 40 0.38 18.17 -1.96
C SER A 40 0.30 16.86 -2.75
N GLU A 41 -0.67 16.00 -2.44
CA GLU A 41 -0.91 14.76 -3.19
C GLU A 41 -1.32 15.04 -4.64
N LEU A 42 -2.26 15.97 -4.86
CA LEU A 42 -2.81 16.32 -6.17
C LEU A 42 -1.75 17.01 -7.06
N LEU A 43 -0.95 17.91 -6.47
CA LEU A 43 0.19 18.55 -7.13
C LEU A 43 1.24 17.50 -7.55
N GLY A 44 1.60 16.61 -6.63
CA GLY A 44 2.44 15.46 -6.95
C GLY A 44 1.84 14.52 -8.00
N ALA A 45 0.51 14.54 -8.20
CA ALA A 45 -0.22 13.72 -9.20
C ALA A 45 -0.21 14.28 -10.59
N GLY A 46 0.09 15.58 -10.72
CA GLY A 46 -0.14 16.30 -11.96
C GLY A 46 -1.62 16.55 -12.21
N ALA A 47 -2.45 16.43 -11.16
CA ALA A 47 -3.85 16.86 -11.20
C ALA A 47 -3.98 18.39 -11.08
N LEU A 48 -2.94 19.05 -10.54
CA LEU A 48 -2.80 20.50 -10.42
C LEU A 48 -1.53 20.94 -11.13
N ASP A 49 -1.59 22.08 -11.81
CA ASP A 49 -0.44 22.77 -12.40
C ASP A 49 0.37 23.49 -11.33
N GLY A 50 -0.32 24.08 -10.34
CA GLY A 50 0.28 24.67 -9.14
C GLY A 50 -0.63 24.56 -7.93
N ALA A 51 -0.06 24.59 -6.73
CA ALA A 51 -0.86 24.61 -5.50
C ALA A 51 -0.16 25.39 -4.39
N LEU A 52 -0.96 25.99 -3.51
CA LEU A 52 -0.49 26.56 -2.26
C LEU A 52 -0.33 25.44 -1.24
N VAL A 53 0.92 25.02 -1.00
CA VAL A 53 1.25 23.88 -0.11
C VAL A 53 2.00 24.36 1.13
N SER A 54 1.96 23.58 2.22
CA SER A 54 2.71 23.93 3.43
C SER A 54 4.23 23.90 3.20
N SER A 55 4.97 24.66 3.99
CA SER A 55 6.45 24.72 3.91
C SER A 55 7.11 23.35 4.11
N PHE A 56 6.51 22.47 4.91
CA PHE A 56 6.98 21.08 5.03
C PHE A 56 6.72 20.25 3.75
N ALA A 57 5.56 20.44 3.12
CA ALA A 57 5.20 19.73 1.89
C ALA A 57 6.11 20.08 0.70
N LEU A 58 6.73 21.27 0.72
CA LEU A 58 7.80 21.65 -0.22
C LEU A 58 8.92 20.60 -0.28
N PHE A 59 9.29 20.03 0.88
CA PHE A 59 10.38 19.05 0.99
C PHE A 59 10.00 17.67 0.42
N HIS A 60 8.73 17.45 0.11
CA HIS A 60 8.17 16.17 -0.36
C HIS A 60 7.71 16.17 -1.81
N ALA A 61 7.86 17.28 -2.55
CA ALA A 61 7.45 17.44 -3.94
C ALA A 61 8.66 17.55 -4.91
N PRO A 62 9.18 16.43 -5.46
CA PRO A 62 10.39 16.47 -6.29
C PRO A 62 10.17 17.13 -7.63
N GLY A 63 11.16 17.92 -8.05
CA GLY A 63 11.13 18.67 -9.30
C GLY A 63 10.31 19.96 -9.21
N SER A 64 9.43 20.11 -8.23
CA SER A 64 8.61 21.31 -8.11
C SER A 64 9.42 22.53 -7.70
N ARG A 65 9.10 23.68 -8.29
CA ARG A 65 9.71 24.98 -7.97
C ARG A 65 8.68 25.83 -7.24
N TYR A 66 9.05 26.44 -6.12
CA TYR A 66 8.18 27.44 -5.51
C TYR A 66 8.23 28.73 -6.34
N VAL A 67 7.16 29.52 -6.30
CA VAL A 67 7.12 30.84 -6.96
C VAL A 67 7.71 31.87 -6.02
N PRO A 68 8.84 32.51 -6.38
CA PRO A 68 9.39 33.57 -5.58
C PRO A 68 8.38 34.72 -5.42
N GLY A 69 8.35 35.31 -4.23
CA GLY A 69 7.52 36.48 -3.94
C GLY A 69 6.01 36.23 -3.82
N VAL A 70 5.53 34.98 -3.79
CA VAL A 70 4.13 34.67 -3.43
C VAL A 70 4.07 33.49 -2.45
N GLY A 71 3.62 33.77 -1.24
CA GLY A 71 3.39 32.74 -0.23
C GLY A 71 2.65 33.30 0.96
N ILE A 72 2.72 32.59 2.07
CA ILE A 72 2.22 33.02 3.36
C ILE A 72 3.37 32.86 4.34
N ALA A 73 3.83 33.96 4.92
CA ALA A 73 4.87 34.03 5.93
C ALA A 73 4.44 34.95 7.08
N SER A 74 5.18 34.93 8.19
CA SER A 74 5.02 35.90 9.28
C SER A 74 6.37 36.28 9.86
N ARG A 75 6.47 37.55 10.27
CA ARG A 75 7.62 38.15 10.97
C ARG A 75 7.34 38.37 12.46
N GLY A 76 6.42 37.59 13.03
CA GLY A 76 5.93 37.74 14.40
C GLY A 76 4.81 36.74 14.73
N PRO A 77 3.75 37.15 15.45
CA PRO A 77 2.63 36.27 15.76
C PRO A 77 2.01 35.65 14.50
N ILE A 78 1.74 34.35 14.57
CA ILE A 78 1.05 33.59 13.52
C ILE A 78 -0.45 33.69 13.69
N GLU A 79 -0.93 33.67 14.92
CA GLU A 79 -2.31 33.59 15.37
C GLU A 79 -3.11 32.36 14.90
N SER A 80 -2.84 31.84 13.70
CA SER A 80 -3.43 30.64 13.13
C SER A 80 -2.66 29.35 13.44
N ILE A 81 -1.63 29.37 14.30
CA ILE A 81 -0.93 28.18 14.79
C ILE A 81 -0.61 28.41 16.26
N ARG A 82 -1.40 27.80 17.14
CA ARG A 82 -1.31 28.03 18.59
C ARG A 82 -1.29 26.72 19.36
N LEU A 83 -0.38 26.65 20.32
CA LEU A 83 -0.32 25.58 21.31
C LEU A 83 -1.00 26.07 22.59
N TYR A 84 -2.09 25.42 22.97
CA TYR A 84 -2.86 25.75 24.17
C TYR A 84 -2.37 24.87 25.31
N CYS A 85 -1.65 25.46 26.25
CA CYS A 85 -0.95 24.77 27.33
C CYS A 85 -1.67 24.97 28.67
N ARG A 86 -1.72 23.92 29.48
CA ARG A 86 -2.16 23.96 30.88
C ARG A 86 -1.01 24.11 31.87
N LYS A 87 0.21 23.87 31.39
CA LYS A 87 1.48 23.97 32.12
C LYS A 87 2.47 24.83 31.32
N PRO A 88 3.52 25.36 31.95
CA PRO A 88 4.66 25.95 31.26
C PRO A 88 5.26 25.00 30.21
N ALA A 89 5.83 25.56 29.13
CA ALA A 89 6.29 24.82 27.95
C ALA A 89 7.39 23.78 28.26
N ASP A 90 8.27 24.11 29.21
CA ASP A 90 9.36 23.29 29.72
C ASP A 90 8.89 22.15 30.65
N ALA A 91 7.63 22.18 31.08
CA ALA A 91 7.00 21.19 31.97
C ALA A 91 5.92 20.35 31.27
N LEU A 92 5.85 20.39 29.94
CA LEU A 92 4.90 19.58 29.17
C LEU A 92 5.38 18.13 29.09
N GLU A 93 4.51 17.17 29.41
CA GLU A 93 4.79 15.74 29.29
C GLU A 93 3.97 15.11 28.16
N ARG A 94 2.76 15.62 27.90
CA ARG A 94 1.86 15.08 26.86
C ARG A 94 1.25 16.18 26.02
N VAL A 95 1.57 16.17 24.72
CA VAL A 95 1.13 17.21 23.78
C VAL A 95 0.30 16.60 22.65
N GLY A 96 -0.93 17.08 22.52
CA GLY A 96 -1.81 16.77 21.40
C GLY A 96 -1.40 17.53 20.13
N LEU A 97 -1.06 16.83 19.05
CA LEU A 97 -0.73 17.45 17.77
C LEU A 97 -1.78 17.15 16.71
N ASP A 98 -2.16 18.17 15.96
CA ASP A 98 -2.98 18.03 14.76
C ASP A 98 -2.18 17.28 13.69
N ALA A 99 -2.56 16.03 13.44
CA ALA A 99 -1.89 15.17 12.46
C ALA A 99 -2.12 15.63 11.01
N TRP A 100 -3.04 16.56 10.74
CA TRP A 100 -3.34 17.05 9.39
C TRP A 100 -2.39 18.17 8.94
N SER A 101 -1.58 18.74 9.84
CA SER A 101 -0.55 19.74 9.50
C SER A 101 0.81 19.35 10.05
N LEU A 102 1.52 18.54 9.27
CA LEU A 102 2.91 18.13 9.58
C LEU A 102 3.86 19.31 9.77
N ALA A 103 3.66 20.42 9.06
CA ALA A 103 4.46 21.64 9.23
C ALA A 103 4.30 22.23 10.64
N ALA A 104 3.05 22.46 11.08
CA ALA A 104 2.77 23.01 12.40
C ALA A 104 3.16 22.03 13.52
N ALA A 105 2.88 20.73 13.33
CA ALA A 105 3.25 19.68 14.26
C ALA A 105 4.76 19.58 14.46
N ASN A 106 5.54 19.59 13.38
CA ASN A 106 7.00 19.53 13.46
C ASN A 106 7.60 20.83 13.98
N MET A 107 7.01 21.98 13.68
CA MET A 107 7.41 23.26 14.27
C MET A 107 7.24 23.26 15.79
N ALA A 108 6.12 22.72 16.30
CA ALA A 108 5.91 22.56 17.73
C ALA A 108 6.99 21.66 18.36
N ARG A 109 7.33 20.54 17.70
CA ARG A 109 8.39 19.61 18.15
C ARG A 109 9.75 20.30 18.23
N VAL A 110 10.12 21.02 17.18
CA VAL A 110 11.40 21.75 17.10
C VAL A 110 11.48 22.80 18.21
N LEU A 111 10.43 23.60 18.41
CA LEU A 111 10.44 24.64 19.44
C LEU A 111 10.45 24.05 20.85
N LEU A 112 9.57 23.09 21.16
CA LEU A 112 9.54 22.43 22.47
C LEU A 112 10.90 21.86 22.84
N LYS A 113 11.53 21.14 21.90
CA LYS A 113 12.85 20.57 22.11
C LYS A 113 13.95 21.61 22.24
N ARG A 114 14.05 22.56 21.29
CA ARG A 114 15.24 23.43 21.16
C ARG A 114 15.17 24.72 21.94
N ARG A 115 13.98 25.30 22.08
CA ARG A 115 13.77 26.55 22.83
C ARG A 115 13.54 26.27 24.31
N TRP A 116 12.79 25.21 24.64
CA TRP A 116 12.38 24.92 26.02
C TRP A 116 12.95 23.63 26.61
N GLY A 117 13.72 22.84 25.85
CA GLY A 117 14.31 21.60 26.35
C GLY A 117 13.29 20.50 26.68
N ALA A 118 12.04 20.65 26.22
CA ALA A 118 10.95 19.73 26.49
C ALA A 118 10.81 18.68 25.39
N GLU A 119 10.76 17.40 25.77
CA GLU A 119 10.51 16.27 24.87
C GLU A 119 9.24 15.51 25.28
N PRO A 120 8.05 16.14 25.21
CA PRO A 120 6.82 15.49 25.60
C PRO A 120 6.45 14.32 24.68
N ALA A 121 5.68 13.38 25.20
CA ALA A 121 5.00 12.39 24.41
C ALA A 121 3.93 13.06 23.52
N PHE A 122 4.11 12.95 22.21
CA PHE A 122 3.17 13.49 21.24
C PHE A 122 2.02 12.51 20.98
N VAL A 123 0.78 13.00 21.07
CA VAL A 123 -0.44 12.24 20.84
C VAL A 123 -1.18 12.86 19.65
N PRO A 124 -1.57 12.09 18.62
CA PRO A 124 -2.38 12.64 17.54
C PRO A 124 -3.78 13.02 18.06
N ILE A 125 -4.30 14.17 17.64
CA ILE A 125 -5.66 14.63 17.97
C ILE A 125 -6.46 14.88 16.69
N ASP A 126 -7.78 14.72 16.80
CA ASP A 126 -8.71 15.05 15.71
C ASP A 126 -8.95 16.57 15.67
N PRO A 127 -8.54 17.28 14.61
CA PRO A 127 -8.71 18.72 14.52
C PRO A 127 -10.16 19.17 14.32
N GLN A 128 -11.06 18.28 13.89
CA GLN A 128 -12.50 18.58 13.83
C GLN A 128 -13.16 18.50 15.21
N ARG A 129 -12.51 17.86 16.18
CA ARG A 129 -13.02 17.69 17.54
C ARG A 129 -11.96 18.10 18.58
N PRO A 130 -11.67 19.41 18.70
CA PRO A 130 -10.58 19.90 19.53
C PRO A 130 -10.75 19.45 20.99
N PRO A 131 -9.72 18.86 21.62
CA PRO A 131 -9.81 18.17 22.90
C PRO A 131 -9.82 19.14 24.10
N ARG A 132 -10.57 20.24 24.00
CA ARG A 132 -10.60 21.31 25.01
C ARG A 132 -10.92 20.80 26.42
N GLY A 133 -11.73 19.74 26.53
CA GLY A 133 -12.08 19.09 27.80
C GLY A 133 -11.21 17.89 28.21
N ASP A 134 -10.26 17.46 27.38
CA ASP A 134 -9.42 16.30 27.69
C ASP A 134 -8.31 16.71 28.65
N LYS A 135 -8.49 16.41 29.94
CA LYS A 135 -7.53 16.72 31.00
C LYS A 135 -6.26 15.85 30.97
N ALA A 136 -6.19 14.83 30.11
CA ALA A 136 -5.01 13.97 29.98
C ALA A 136 -3.89 14.59 29.12
N LEU A 137 -4.17 15.69 28.42
CA LEU A 137 -3.20 16.45 27.64
C LEU A 137 -2.69 17.66 28.43
N ASP A 138 -1.38 17.88 28.46
CA ASP A 138 -0.81 19.10 29.03
C ASP A 138 -0.92 20.27 28.07
N ALA A 139 -0.88 20.00 26.76
CA ALA A 139 -1.15 20.99 25.72
C ALA A 139 -1.77 20.37 24.47
N PHE A 140 -2.39 21.19 23.61
CA PHE A 140 -2.83 20.77 22.28
C PHE A 140 -2.66 21.87 21.23
N LEU A 141 -2.29 21.47 20.01
CA LEU A 141 -2.05 22.35 18.87
C LEU A 141 -3.33 22.55 18.05
N LEU A 142 -3.72 23.80 17.78
CA LEU A 142 -4.74 24.13 16.78
C LEU A 142 -4.12 24.93 15.63
N ILE A 143 -4.67 24.77 14.43
CA ILE A 143 -4.23 25.44 13.20
C ILE A 143 -5.38 26.13 12.47
N GLY A 144 -5.04 27.07 11.57
CA GLY A 144 -5.98 27.78 10.71
C GLY A 144 -7.03 28.56 11.50
N ASP A 145 -8.23 28.64 10.94
CA ASP A 145 -9.35 29.40 11.49
C ASP A 145 -9.79 28.93 12.90
N ASN A 146 -9.44 27.70 13.29
CA ASN A 146 -9.74 27.16 14.63
C ASN A 146 -8.84 27.77 15.72
N ALA A 147 -7.61 28.16 15.38
CA ALA A 147 -6.66 28.80 16.30
C ALA A 147 -6.92 30.30 16.50
N LEU A 148 -7.61 30.93 15.54
CA LEU A 148 -8.01 32.34 15.60
C LEU A 148 -9.19 32.59 16.56
N ARG A 149 -9.73 31.55 17.19
CA ARG A 149 -10.83 31.66 18.16
C ARG A 149 -10.28 32.00 19.54
N GLU A 150 -11.03 32.79 20.32
CA GLU A 150 -10.64 33.13 21.69
C GLU A 150 -10.40 31.87 22.53
N PRO A 151 -9.31 31.84 23.33
CA PRO A 151 -9.03 30.73 24.24
C PRO A 151 -10.09 30.68 25.35
N PRO A 152 -10.47 29.48 25.84
CA PRO A 152 -11.09 29.37 27.15
C PRO A 152 -10.11 29.94 28.19
N GLY A 153 -10.59 30.71 29.18
CA GLY A 153 -9.77 31.46 30.15
C GLY A 153 -8.91 30.65 31.13
N GLU A 154 -8.54 29.41 30.78
CA GLU A 154 -7.78 28.46 31.62
C GLU A 154 -6.47 27.99 30.97
N PHE A 155 -6.08 28.52 29.80
CA PHE A 155 -4.89 28.08 29.06
C PHE A 155 -3.84 29.18 28.92
N TYR A 156 -2.57 28.82 29.09
CA TYR A 156 -1.42 29.57 28.58
C TYR A 156 -1.29 29.30 27.08
N VAL A 157 -1.35 30.33 26.25
CA VAL A 157 -1.34 30.17 24.79
C VAL A 157 0.02 30.57 24.26
N LEU A 158 0.67 29.62 23.57
CA LEU A 158 1.89 29.85 22.82
C LEU A 158 1.55 30.02 21.35
N ASP A 159 1.90 31.18 20.81
CA ASP A 159 1.87 31.43 19.37
C ASP A 159 3.15 30.89 18.75
N LEU A 160 3.09 29.80 17.99
CA LEU A 160 4.32 29.11 17.61
C LEU A 160 5.27 29.97 16.76
N GLY A 161 4.80 31.01 16.07
CA GLY A 161 5.66 31.83 15.21
C GLY A 161 6.18 33.06 15.87
N GLU A 162 5.45 33.59 16.85
CA GLU A 162 6.08 34.49 17.80
C GLU A 162 7.25 33.78 18.47
N GLU A 163 7.04 32.54 18.92
CA GLU A 163 8.06 31.74 19.58
C GLU A 163 9.20 31.34 18.62
N TRP A 164 8.89 31.08 17.35
CA TRP A 164 9.89 30.86 16.30
C TRP A 164 10.71 32.10 16.00
N THR A 165 10.06 33.24 15.80
CA THR A 165 10.72 34.51 15.50
C THR A 165 11.59 34.92 16.68
N ALA A 166 11.09 34.76 17.90
CA ALA A 166 11.88 35.02 19.11
C ALA A 166 13.03 34.03 19.29
N PHE A 167 12.90 32.78 18.81
CA PHE A 167 13.95 31.76 18.94
C PHE A 167 15.05 31.92 17.88
N THR A 168 14.66 32.22 16.64
CA THR A 168 15.56 32.18 15.48
C THR A 168 15.95 33.56 14.97
N GLY A 169 15.20 34.61 15.32
CA GLY A 169 15.30 35.93 14.70
C GLY A 169 14.82 35.96 13.24
N LEU A 170 14.22 34.87 12.74
CA LEU A 170 13.86 34.68 11.33
C LEU A 170 12.34 34.53 11.15
N PRO A 171 11.78 34.99 10.02
CA PRO A 171 10.38 34.75 9.68
C PRO A 171 10.05 33.26 9.56
N PHE A 172 8.81 32.88 9.87
CA PHE A 172 8.31 31.54 9.57
C PHE A 172 7.48 31.56 8.29
N VAL A 173 7.76 30.62 7.38
CA VAL A 173 7.00 30.44 6.15
C VAL A 173 6.00 29.31 6.33
N TYR A 174 4.70 29.60 6.21
CA TYR A 174 3.62 28.62 6.37
C TYR A 174 3.40 27.79 5.13
N ALA A 175 3.29 28.50 4.01
CA ALA A 175 2.82 27.96 2.77
C ALA A 175 3.40 28.76 1.61
N LEU A 176 3.65 28.07 0.52
CA LEU A 176 4.26 28.62 -0.68
C LEU A 176 3.48 28.12 -1.89
N TRP A 177 3.38 28.96 -2.91
CA TRP A 177 2.92 28.48 -4.20
C TRP A 177 4.01 27.65 -4.84
N VAL A 178 3.66 26.44 -5.28
CA VAL A 178 4.59 25.50 -5.88
C VAL A 178 4.04 25.02 -7.22
N PHE A 179 4.89 25.00 -8.25
CA PHE A 179 4.56 24.56 -9.61
C PHE A 179 5.32 23.31 -10.01
N ARG A 180 4.70 22.55 -10.92
CA ARG A 180 5.36 21.48 -11.66
C ARG A 180 6.15 22.08 -12.84
N PRO A 181 7.36 21.61 -13.15
CA PRO A 181 8.14 22.09 -14.29
C PRO A 181 7.45 21.83 -15.65
N GLY A 182 7.32 22.86 -16.50
CA GLY A 182 6.79 22.73 -17.86
C GLY A 182 6.56 24.07 -18.59
N ALA A 183 6.12 24.02 -19.85
CA ALA A 183 5.76 25.22 -20.60
C ALA A 183 4.47 25.84 -20.02
N GLY A 184 4.62 26.87 -19.19
CA GLY A 184 3.50 27.52 -18.47
C GLY A 184 3.92 28.22 -17.18
N ASP A 185 5.11 27.91 -16.66
CA ASP A 185 5.64 28.40 -15.38
C ASP A 185 5.61 29.94 -15.27
N GLU A 186 6.06 30.66 -16.31
CA GLU A 186 6.03 32.13 -16.32
C GLU A 186 4.62 32.70 -16.36
N ARG A 187 3.70 32.06 -17.09
CA ARG A 187 2.30 32.49 -17.16
C ARG A 187 1.63 32.32 -15.80
N ALA A 188 1.87 31.20 -15.15
CA ALA A 188 1.28 30.89 -13.87
C ALA A 188 1.87 31.75 -12.74
N ALA A 189 3.19 31.97 -12.74
CA ALA A 189 3.84 32.88 -11.80
C ALA A 189 3.32 34.32 -11.94
N ARG A 190 3.19 34.84 -13.17
CA ARG A 190 2.57 36.16 -13.40
C ARG A 190 1.13 36.21 -12.90
N LEU A 191 0.32 35.21 -13.23
CA LEU A 191 -1.08 35.14 -12.83
C LEU A 191 -1.27 35.08 -11.30
N LEU A 192 -0.40 34.38 -10.59
CA LEU A 192 -0.44 34.36 -9.12
C LEU A 192 0.03 35.67 -8.48
N GLN A 193 1.03 36.32 -9.06
CA GLN A 193 1.46 37.65 -8.61
C GLN A 193 0.34 38.68 -8.79
N GLU A 194 -0.30 38.70 -9.97
CA GLU A 194 -1.48 39.51 -10.25
C GLU A 194 -2.63 39.20 -9.27
N ALA A 195 -2.86 37.91 -8.97
CA ALA A 195 -3.91 37.50 -8.04
C ALA A 195 -3.65 37.95 -6.61
N LYS A 196 -2.40 37.88 -6.14
CA LYS A 196 -1.97 38.40 -4.84
C LYS A 196 -2.21 39.91 -4.76
N GLU A 197 -1.73 40.69 -5.75
CA GLU A 197 -1.92 42.15 -5.77
C GLU A 197 -3.40 42.54 -5.75
N ALA A 198 -4.21 41.89 -6.60
CA ALA A 198 -5.64 42.13 -6.67
C ALA A 198 -6.38 41.71 -5.40
N GLY A 199 -5.99 40.61 -4.76
CA GLY A 199 -6.59 40.15 -3.52
C GLY A 199 -6.26 41.05 -2.32
N LEU A 200 -5.01 41.53 -2.23
CA LEU A 200 -4.61 42.51 -1.21
C LEU A 200 -5.36 43.84 -1.35
N ALA A 201 -5.60 44.30 -2.59
CA ALA A 201 -6.42 45.49 -2.84
C ALA A 201 -7.90 45.31 -2.46
N ARG A 202 -8.37 44.06 -2.34
CA ARG A 202 -9.77 43.69 -2.03
C ARG A 202 -9.94 43.18 -0.60
N LEU A 203 -9.03 43.56 0.31
CA LEU A 203 -9.04 43.03 1.67
C LEU A 203 -10.35 43.31 2.43
N GLU A 204 -10.96 44.48 2.22
CA GLU A 204 -12.26 44.80 2.83
C GLU A 204 -13.38 43.87 2.37
N GLU A 205 -13.35 43.44 1.11
CA GLU A 205 -14.31 42.49 0.56
C GLU A 205 -14.11 41.10 1.18
N ILE A 206 -12.85 40.66 1.31
CA ILE A 206 -12.50 39.39 1.97
C ILE A 206 -13.00 39.39 3.42
N LEU A 207 -12.75 40.47 4.15
CA LEU A 207 -13.19 40.63 5.54
C LEU A 207 -14.72 40.65 5.65
N ALA A 208 -15.42 41.30 4.73
CA ALA A 208 -16.88 41.31 4.69
C ALA A 208 -17.46 39.90 4.44
N ARG A 209 -16.89 39.14 3.49
CA ARG A 209 -17.30 37.75 3.21
C ARG A 209 -17.04 36.83 4.41
N ALA A 210 -15.88 36.98 5.06
CA ALA A 210 -15.48 36.18 6.20
C ALA A 210 -16.45 36.30 7.39
N ARG A 211 -17.05 37.48 7.62
CA ARG A 211 -18.09 37.67 8.66
C ARG A 211 -19.31 36.78 8.44
N GLY A 212 -19.66 36.51 7.18
CA GLY A 212 -20.81 35.67 6.84
C GLY A 212 -20.54 34.17 6.91
N THR A 213 -19.31 33.74 6.64
CA THR A 213 -18.93 32.31 6.60
C THR A 213 -18.25 31.81 7.87
N HIS A 214 -17.65 32.69 8.67
CA HIS A 214 -16.93 32.36 9.91
C HIS A 214 -17.41 33.27 11.06
N PRO A 215 -18.65 33.10 11.55
CA PRO A 215 -19.26 34.02 12.52
C PRO A 215 -18.55 34.09 13.88
N PHE A 216 -17.56 33.22 14.12
CA PHE A 216 -16.84 33.08 15.38
C PHE A 216 -15.46 33.76 15.42
N ILE A 217 -15.02 34.43 14.34
CA ILE A 217 -13.77 35.19 14.33
C ILE A 217 -14.12 36.69 14.50
N PRO A 218 -13.64 37.36 15.58
CA PRO A 218 -13.89 38.79 15.76
C PRO A 218 -13.40 39.59 14.56
N PRO A 219 -14.21 40.52 14.00
CA PRO A 219 -13.82 41.25 12.80
C PRO A 219 -12.53 42.07 12.93
N GLY A 220 -12.25 42.62 14.11
CA GLY A 220 -11.00 43.33 14.39
C GLY A 220 -9.78 42.40 14.38
N LEU A 221 -9.96 41.16 14.84
CA LEU A 221 -8.92 40.13 14.85
C LEU A 221 -8.60 39.66 13.43
N ALA A 222 -9.62 39.38 12.61
CA ALA A 222 -9.44 38.97 11.22
C ALA A 222 -8.70 40.04 10.40
N ARG A 223 -9.04 41.31 10.60
CA ARG A 223 -8.35 42.44 9.94
C ARG A 223 -6.88 42.48 10.33
N ARG A 224 -6.58 42.58 11.64
CA ARG A 224 -5.21 42.58 12.15
C ARG A 224 -4.41 41.40 11.62
N TYR A 225 -5.01 40.21 11.66
CA TYR A 225 -4.36 38.99 11.21
C TYR A 225 -3.91 39.07 9.74
N LEU A 226 -4.76 39.57 8.84
CA LEU A 226 -4.44 39.67 7.41
C LEU A 226 -3.61 40.91 7.03
N THR A 227 -3.55 41.95 7.87
CA THR A 227 -2.80 43.20 7.58
C THR A 227 -1.47 43.32 8.30
N GLU A 228 -1.39 42.83 9.54
CA GLU A 228 -0.28 43.08 10.46
C GLU A 228 0.51 41.80 10.79
N CYS A 229 -0.15 40.64 10.79
CA CYS A 229 0.49 39.38 11.20
C CYS A 229 1.03 38.53 10.04
N ILE A 230 0.37 38.58 8.88
CA ILE A 230 0.77 37.78 7.71
C ILE A 230 1.45 38.66 6.66
N CYS A 231 2.57 38.16 6.13
CA CYS A 231 3.26 38.67 4.96
C CYS A 231 3.01 37.73 3.78
N TYR A 232 2.63 38.28 2.63
CA TYR A 232 2.38 37.51 1.41
C TYR A 232 3.56 37.52 0.43
N ASP A 233 4.53 38.40 0.68
CA ASP A 233 5.79 38.48 -0.03
C ASP A 233 6.84 37.61 0.65
N VAL A 234 7.33 36.60 -0.06
CA VAL A 234 8.42 35.73 0.40
C VAL A 234 9.71 36.25 -0.21
N GLY A 235 10.57 36.84 0.64
CA GLY A 235 11.87 37.38 0.25
C GLY A 235 13.03 36.71 0.99
N PRO A 236 14.24 37.30 0.94
CA PRO A 236 15.46 36.68 1.46
C PRO A 236 15.40 36.29 2.94
N GLY A 237 14.72 37.08 3.77
CA GLY A 237 14.54 36.76 5.20
C GLY A 237 13.65 35.53 5.40
N GLU A 238 12.55 35.44 4.66
CA GLU A 238 11.65 34.29 4.68
C GLU A 238 12.32 33.02 4.13
N GLU A 239 13.12 33.14 3.07
CA GLU A 239 13.91 32.03 2.52
C GLU A 239 14.93 31.49 3.53
N GLU A 240 15.62 32.39 4.24
CA GLU A 240 16.56 32.01 5.31
C GLU A 240 15.83 31.34 6.48
N GLY A 241 14.66 31.85 6.88
CA GLY A 241 13.80 31.21 7.87
C GLY A 241 13.36 29.80 7.48
N LEU A 242 12.96 29.62 6.21
CA LEU A 242 12.60 28.32 5.66
C LEU A 242 13.78 27.34 5.64
N ARG A 243 14.97 27.82 5.26
CA ARG A 243 16.20 27.02 5.29
C ARG A 243 16.52 26.57 6.72
N ARG A 244 16.46 27.50 7.68
CA ARG A 244 16.73 27.19 9.08
C ARG A 244 15.73 26.19 9.66
N TYR A 245 14.45 26.34 9.31
CA TYR A 245 13.42 25.37 9.68
C TYR A 245 13.77 23.97 9.19
N TYR A 246 14.16 23.84 7.92
CA TYR A 246 14.58 22.54 7.39
C TYR A 246 15.79 21.94 8.12
N GLU A 247 16.81 22.75 8.43
CA GLU A 247 18.01 22.27 9.13
C GLU A 247 17.66 21.66 10.48
N TYR A 248 16.79 22.30 11.26
CA TYR A 248 16.33 21.74 12.52
C TYR A 248 15.53 20.45 12.35
N LEU A 249 14.72 20.33 11.29
CA LEU A 249 14.06 19.06 10.99
C LEU A 249 15.08 17.94 10.74
N VAL A 250 16.16 18.21 10.01
CA VAL A 250 17.21 17.20 9.74
C VAL A 250 17.93 16.80 11.01
N GLU A 251 18.39 17.80 11.77
CA GLU A 251 19.12 17.57 13.02
C GLU A 251 18.27 16.84 14.07
N ASP A 252 16.96 17.08 14.09
CA ASP A 252 16.03 16.40 15.01
C ASP A 252 15.50 15.06 14.47
N GLY A 253 15.95 14.61 13.28
CA GLY A 253 15.49 13.36 12.67
C GLY A 253 14.03 13.41 12.21
N LEU A 254 13.48 14.61 12.04
CA LEU A 254 12.11 14.88 11.58
C LEU A 254 12.02 15.15 10.07
N ALA A 255 13.16 15.35 9.40
CA ALA A 255 13.20 15.58 7.96
C ALA A 255 13.10 14.28 7.15
N PRO A 256 12.47 14.32 5.96
CA PRO A 256 12.42 13.18 5.07
C PRO A 256 13.78 12.83 4.43
N PRO A 257 14.06 11.54 4.15
CA PRO A 257 15.33 11.12 3.56
C PRO A 257 15.58 11.73 2.17
N GLY A 258 16.80 12.25 1.92
CA GLY A 258 17.29 12.56 0.57
C GLY A 258 17.16 14.00 0.07
N TRP A 259 16.79 14.98 0.90
CA TRP A 259 16.71 16.40 0.51
C TRP A 259 17.97 17.20 0.92
N ARG A 260 18.31 18.28 0.19
CA ARG A 260 19.47 19.17 0.45
C ARG A 260 19.06 20.65 0.50
N ALA A 261 19.51 21.38 1.53
CA ALA A 261 19.27 22.82 1.78
C ALA A 261 19.53 23.75 0.60
N ALA A 262 20.43 23.38 -0.31
CA ALA A 262 20.86 24.19 -1.45
C ALA A 262 19.79 24.45 -2.53
N ARG A 263 18.54 23.98 -2.37
CA ARG A 263 17.44 24.18 -3.36
C ARG A 263 16.53 25.38 -3.11
N ILE A 264 16.76 26.14 -2.03
CA ILE A 264 15.93 27.29 -1.67
C ILE A 264 16.43 28.61 -2.32
N GLY A 265 17.71 28.67 -2.74
CA GLY A 265 18.29 29.81 -3.46
C GLY A 265 18.38 29.55 -4.97
N GLY A 266 17.92 30.50 -5.78
CA GLY A 266 17.68 30.37 -7.22
C GLY A 266 18.88 30.25 -8.18
N GLU A 267 20.02 29.66 -7.78
CA GLU A 267 21.13 29.40 -8.72
C GLU A 267 21.68 27.97 -8.58
N GLU A 268 21.67 27.23 -9.70
CA GLU A 268 22.45 26.00 -9.84
C GLU A 268 23.94 26.33 -9.69
N ALA A 269 24.62 25.70 -8.73
CA ALA A 269 26.07 25.77 -8.65
C ALA A 269 26.70 25.32 -9.98
N PRO A 270 27.73 26.02 -10.48
CA PRO A 270 28.23 25.82 -11.83
C PRO A 270 28.97 24.48 -11.96
N ARG A 271 28.70 23.77 -13.06
CA ARG A 271 29.47 22.60 -13.49
C ARG A 271 30.93 22.99 -13.74
N PRO A 272 31.93 22.18 -13.31
CA PRO A 272 33.31 22.44 -13.69
C PRO A 272 33.49 22.20 -15.20
N ALA A 273 34.17 23.16 -15.84
CA ALA A 273 34.41 23.22 -17.27
C ALA A 273 35.29 22.07 -17.78
N ALA A 274 35.00 21.67 -19.02
CA ALA A 274 35.72 20.66 -19.77
C ALA A 274 37.20 21.05 -19.99
N ALA A 275 38.11 20.16 -19.61
CA ALA A 275 39.49 20.17 -20.08
C ALA A 275 39.74 18.94 -20.96
N GLY A 276 39.99 19.21 -22.24
CA GLY A 276 40.90 18.50 -23.15
C GLY A 276 40.84 16.98 -23.26
N ARG A 277 40.38 16.50 -24.42
CA ARG A 277 40.61 15.12 -24.92
C ARG A 277 42.09 14.70 -24.82
N ARG A 278 42.33 13.47 -24.34
CA ARG A 278 43.19 12.43 -24.97
C ARG A 278 43.10 11.08 -24.22
N GLY A 279 42.68 10.02 -24.93
CA GLY A 279 43.14 8.62 -24.77
C GLY A 279 42.51 7.68 -23.73
N SER A 280 41.50 6.90 -24.14
CA SER A 280 41.13 5.49 -23.77
C SER A 280 40.99 5.06 -22.27
N PRO A 281 40.47 3.84 -21.96
CA PRO A 281 39.04 3.55 -21.79
C PRO A 281 38.64 2.98 -20.40
N GLY A 282 37.38 3.17 -20.00
CA GLY A 282 36.66 2.33 -19.02
C GLY A 282 36.44 2.94 -17.62
N GLY A 283 35.18 2.92 -17.14
CA GLY A 283 34.82 3.21 -15.73
C GLY A 283 33.50 3.96 -15.57
N GLY A 284 32.47 3.30 -15.01
CA GLY A 284 31.06 3.68 -15.03
C GLY A 284 30.57 4.72 -14.00
N GLY A 285 29.48 5.40 -14.35
CA GLY A 285 28.62 6.14 -13.42
C GLY A 285 27.54 5.22 -12.85
N GLY A 286 27.35 5.25 -11.53
CA GLY A 286 26.50 4.30 -10.79
C GLY A 286 25.02 4.33 -11.19
N THR A 287 24.64 3.45 -12.10
CA THR A 287 23.30 2.85 -12.18
C THR A 287 23.01 2.15 -10.86
N MET A 288 21.81 2.32 -10.26
CA MET A 288 21.32 1.33 -9.30
C MET A 288 21.48 -0.04 -9.96
N ALA A 289 22.06 -1.01 -9.24
CA ALA A 289 22.22 -2.34 -9.81
C ALA A 289 20.83 -2.85 -10.25
N ASN A 290 20.73 -3.45 -11.44
CA ASN A 290 19.47 -3.97 -11.99
C ASN A 290 18.71 -4.83 -10.97
N ASP A 291 19.44 -5.52 -10.09
CA ASP A 291 18.90 -6.33 -9.01
C ASP A 291 18.17 -5.50 -7.94
N GLU A 292 18.68 -4.34 -7.53
CA GLU A 292 17.99 -3.48 -6.56
C GLU A 292 16.68 -2.93 -7.11
N LEU A 293 16.64 -2.58 -8.40
CA LEU A 293 15.45 -2.10 -9.09
C LEU A 293 14.33 -3.15 -9.09
N CYS A 294 14.67 -4.41 -9.32
CA CYS A 294 13.72 -5.55 -9.32
C CYS A 294 13.10 -5.81 -7.93
N TYR A 295 13.74 -5.32 -6.86
CA TYR A 295 13.29 -5.49 -5.48
C TYR A 295 12.54 -4.29 -4.88
N LEU A 296 12.35 -3.19 -5.62
CA LEU A 296 11.51 -2.07 -5.17
C LEU A 296 10.03 -2.45 -5.06
N SER A 297 9.37 -2.07 -3.98
CA SER A 297 7.94 -2.29 -3.77
C SER A 297 7.08 -1.63 -4.86
N VAL A 298 5.82 -2.07 -5.02
CA VAL A 298 4.85 -1.40 -5.91
C VAL A 298 4.72 0.07 -5.52
N HIS A 299 4.65 0.35 -4.21
CA HIS A 299 4.59 1.72 -3.70
C HIS A 299 5.80 2.58 -4.11
N GLU A 300 7.03 2.08 -3.93
CA GLU A 300 8.25 2.80 -4.31
C GLU A 300 8.35 3.01 -5.82
N LEU A 301 8.07 1.96 -6.61
CA LEU A 301 8.05 2.05 -8.07
C LEU A 301 7.01 3.06 -8.54
N SER A 302 5.81 3.05 -7.96
CA SER A 302 4.73 3.99 -8.28
C SER A 302 5.16 5.44 -8.09
N ILE A 303 5.77 5.75 -6.95
CA ILE A 303 6.26 7.10 -6.63
C ILE A 303 7.34 7.53 -7.63
N ARG A 304 8.34 6.67 -7.87
CA ARG A 304 9.47 6.99 -8.77
C ARG A 304 9.04 7.11 -10.23
N ILE A 305 8.14 6.23 -10.70
CA ILE A 305 7.57 6.28 -12.05
C ILE A 305 6.75 7.55 -12.26
N ARG A 306 5.88 7.88 -11.31
CA ARG A 306 5.05 9.11 -11.37
C ARG A 306 5.90 10.38 -11.39
N ARG A 307 7.02 10.37 -10.65
CA ARG A 307 8.02 11.45 -10.63
C ARG A 307 8.97 11.43 -11.84
N ARG A 308 8.85 10.41 -12.70
CA ARG A 308 9.73 10.18 -13.87
C ARG A 308 11.21 10.02 -13.49
N GLU A 309 11.47 9.60 -12.24
CA GLU A 309 12.79 9.18 -11.77
C GLU A 309 13.14 7.78 -12.29
N LEU A 310 12.11 6.99 -12.62
CA LEU A 310 12.20 5.73 -13.33
C LEU A 310 11.15 5.74 -14.46
N SER A 311 11.47 5.15 -15.59
CA SER A 311 10.51 4.85 -16.64
C SER A 311 9.87 3.48 -16.41
N PRO A 312 8.57 3.31 -16.72
CA PRO A 312 7.97 1.97 -16.82
C PRO A 312 8.76 1.04 -17.75
N VAL A 313 9.39 1.59 -18.80
CA VAL A 313 10.24 0.83 -19.73
C VAL A 313 11.48 0.30 -19.02
N GLU A 314 12.16 1.13 -18.23
CA GLU A 314 13.34 0.70 -17.46
C GLU A 314 13.00 -0.42 -16.46
N VAL A 315 11.86 -0.29 -15.77
CA VAL A 315 11.39 -1.28 -14.79
C VAL A 315 11.02 -2.59 -15.48
N VAL A 316 10.24 -2.53 -16.57
CA VAL A 316 9.86 -3.72 -17.36
C VAL A 316 11.08 -4.41 -17.94
N GLU A 317 12.04 -3.67 -18.51
CA GLU A 317 13.26 -4.27 -19.05
C GLU A 317 14.13 -4.90 -17.97
N ALA A 318 14.22 -4.31 -16.77
CA ALA A 318 14.93 -4.92 -15.66
C ALA A 318 14.28 -6.25 -15.21
N CYS A 319 12.95 -6.25 -15.06
CA CYS A 319 12.17 -7.43 -14.75
C CYS A 319 12.30 -8.52 -15.82
N LEU A 320 12.26 -8.16 -17.11
CA LEU A 320 12.43 -9.10 -18.23
C LEU A 320 13.83 -9.70 -18.28
N ARG A 321 14.89 -8.89 -18.13
CA ARG A 321 16.29 -9.39 -18.06
C ARG A 321 16.47 -10.36 -16.90
N ARG A 322 15.93 -10.03 -15.73
CA ARG A 322 16.01 -10.92 -14.57
C ARG A 322 15.23 -12.22 -14.77
N THR A 323 14.05 -12.13 -15.40
CA THR A 323 13.27 -13.30 -15.79
C THR A 323 14.04 -14.18 -16.77
N GLU A 324 14.66 -13.60 -17.80
CA GLU A 324 15.49 -14.33 -18.76
C GLU A 324 16.66 -15.07 -18.08
N ALA A 325 17.34 -14.41 -17.14
CA ALA A 325 18.49 -14.98 -16.44
C ALA A 325 18.12 -16.14 -15.49
N LEU A 326 17.00 -16.04 -14.77
CA LEU A 326 16.71 -16.93 -13.64
C LEU A 326 15.51 -17.87 -13.87
N ASN A 327 14.56 -17.52 -14.75
CA ASN A 327 13.39 -18.35 -15.01
C ASN A 327 13.72 -19.75 -15.55
N PRO A 328 14.78 -19.99 -16.36
CA PRO A 328 15.17 -21.35 -16.75
C PRO A 328 15.48 -22.28 -15.57
N ARG A 329 15.88 -21.72 -14.41
CA ARG A 329 16.17 -22.48 -13.19
C ARG A 329 14.96 -22.57 -12.25
N LEU A 330 14.15 -21.51 -12.20
CA LEU A 330 13.03 -21.37 -11.26
C LEU A 330 11.68 -21.84 -11.81
N SER A 331 11.47 -21.79 -13.13
CA SER A 331 10.20 -22.09 -13.81
C SER A 331 9.00 -21.35 -13.21
N ALA A 332 9.16 -20.06 -12.88
CA ALA A 332 8.10 -19.24 -12.29
C ALA A 332 7.10 -18.72 -13.36
N PHE A 333 7.60 -18.32 -14.54
CA PHE A 333 6.79 -17.97 -15.71
C PHE A 333 6.71 -19.14 -16.70
N LEU A 334 5.50 -19.45 -17.15
CA LEU A 334 5.19 -20.41 -18.20
C LEU A 334 5.18 -19.74 -19.59
N THR A 335 4.58 -18.55 -19.68
CA THR A 335 4.58 -17.72 -20.91
C THR A 335 5.07 -16.33 -20.54
N VAL A 336 6.08 -15.80 -21.23
CA VAL A 336 6.55 -14.42 -21.07
C VAL A 336 6.04 -13.60 -22.26
N ALA A 337 5.27 -12.55 -22.00
CA ALA A 337 4.68 -11.67 -23.01
C ALA A 337 5.58 -10.43 -23.25
N ALA A 338 6.88 -10.66 -23.49
CA ALA A 338 7.90 -9.60 -23.45
C ALA A 338 7.61 -8.44 -24.41
N ASP A 339 7.25 -8.72 -25.66
CA ASP A 339 7.04 -7.67 -26.67
C ASP A 339 5.80 -6.83 -26.36
N GLN A 340 4.72 -7.49 -25.94
CA GLN A 340 3.53 -6.80 -25.47
C GLN A 340 3.83 -5.96 -24.22
N ALA A 341 4.55 -6.52 -23.23
CA ALA A 341 4.93 -5.78 -22.03
C ALA A 341 5.76 -4.53 -22.35
N ARG A 342 6.69 -4.61 -23.32
CA ARG A 342 7.46 -3.46 -23.81
C ARG A 342 6.59 -2.41 -24.48
N GLU A 343 5.65 -2.83 -25.31
CA GLU A 343 4.71 -1.91 -25.96
C GLU A 343 3.83 -1.20 -24.93
N GLU A 344 3.26 -1.95 -23.99
CA GLU A 344 2.46 -1.43 -22.88
C GLU A 344 3.29 -0.48 -21.99
N ALA A 345 4.56 -0.79 -21.73
CA ALA A 345 5.48 0.07 -21.00
C ALA A 345 5.74 1.40 -21.72
N ARG A 346 6.03 1.37 -23.02
CA ARG A 346 6.19 2.59 -23.82
C ARG A 346 4.90 3.40 -23.89
N ARG A 347 3.74 2.73 -23.94
CA ARG A 347 2.43 3.39 -23.88
C ARG A 347 2.23 4.06 -22.52
N ALA A 348 2.46 3.35 -21.42
CA ALA A 348 2.37 3.90 -20.07
C ALA A 348 3.32 5.10 -19.90
N GLU A 349 4.57 4.98 -20.35
CA GLU A 349 5.54 6.08 -20.34
C GLU A 349 5.03 7.30 -21.12
N ARG A 350 4.52 7.13 -22.35
CA ARG A 350 3.93 8.23 -23.14
C ARG A 350 2.73 8.87 -22.43
N GLU A 351 1.88 8.07 -21.80
CA GLU A 351 0.72 8.58 -21.07
C GLU A 351 1.11 9.35 -19.82
N ILE A 352 2.06 8.83 -19.04
CA ILE A 352 2.62 9.48 -17.86
C ILE A 352 3.35 10.77 -18.25
N ALA A 353 4.10 10.74 -19.36
CA ALA A 353 4.76 11.92 -19.95
C ALA A 353 3.73 13.00 -20.34
N ALA A 354 2.56 12.57 -20.83
CA ALA A 354 1.46 13.44 -21.19
C ALA A 354 0.50 13.78 -20.03
N GLY A 355 0.87 13.49 -18.78
CA GLY A 355 0.06 13.85 -17.59
C GLY A 355 -1.17 12.97 -17.33
N ARG A 356 -1.34 11.88 -18.09
CA ARG A 356 -2.47 10.94 -17.95
C ARG A 356 -2.16 9.87 -16.90
N TRP A 357 -1.94 10.28 -15.66
CA TRP A 357 -1.70 9.34 -14.55
C TRP A 357 -2.99 8.59 -14.17
N ARG A 358 -2.97 7.24 -14.22
CA ARG A 358 -4.14 6.38 -13.95
C ARG A 358 -4.24 5.88 -12.51
N GLY A 359 -3.26 6.21 -11.66
CA GLY A 359 -3.20 5.77 -10.27
C GLY A 359 -1.99 4.87 -9.97
N PRO A 360 -1.91 4.34 -8.74
CA PRO A 360 -0.67 3.76 -8.21
C PRO A 360 -0.06 2.59 -9.00
N LEU A 361 -0.86 1.86 -9.79
CA LEU A 361 -0.39 0.73 -10.59
C LEU A 361 0.04 1.13 -12.02
N HIS A 362 -0.07 2.40 -12.40
CA HIS A 362 0.22 2.83 -13.78
C HIS A 362 1.72 2.69 -14.09
N GLY A 363 2.05 1.82 -15.04
CA GLY A 363 3.42 1.48 -15.40
C GLY A 363 4.07 0.38 -14.56
N ILE A 364 3.34 -0.24 -13.63
CA ILE A 364 3.88 -1.29 -12.75
C ILE A 364 3.73 -2.67 -13.41
N PRO A 365 4.81 -3.46 -13.56
CA PRO A 365 4.73 -4.80 -14.10
C PRO A 365 4.09 -5.79 -13.11
N TYR A 366 3.37 -6.79 -13.63
CA TYR A 366 2.82 -7.88 -12.84
C TYR A 366 2.80 -9.22 -13.58
N GLY A 367 2.76 -10.32 -12.83
CA GLY A 367 2.49 -11.66 -13.35
C GLY A 367 1.04 -12.10 -13.10
N ALA A 368 0.45 -12.87 -14.02
CA ALA A 368 -0.88 -13.44 -13.83
C ALA A 368 -0.81 -14.98 -13.81
N LYS A 369 -1.39 -15.62 -12.80
CA LYS A 369 -1.52 -17.08 -12.76
C LYS A 369 -2.16 -17.59 -14.05
N ASP A 370 -1.64 -18.69 -14.58
CA ASP A 370 -2.04 -19.24 -15.87
C ASP A 370 -3.48 -19.81 -15.95
N ILE A 371 -4.26 -19.71 -14.87
CA ILE A 371 -5.71 -19.96 -14.89
C ILE A 371 -6.56 -18.72 -15.20
N ILE A 372 -5.95 -17.53 -15.28
CA ILE A 372 -6.64 -16.26 -15.49
C ILE A 372 -6.61 -15.93 -16.97
N GLU A 373 -7.73 -15.84 -17.66
CA GLU A 373 -7.78 -15.55 -19.10
C GLU A 373 -7.18 -14.16 -19.43
N THR A 374 -6.41 -14.10 -20.51
CA THR A 374 -5.75 -12.88 -21.00
C THR A 374 -5.82 -12.85 -22.52
N ALA A 375 -6.48 -11.83 -23.08
CA ALA A 375 -6.74 -11.72 -24.51
C ALA A 375 -5.43 -11.75 -25.31
N GLY A 376 -5.33 -12.70 -26.25
CA GLY A 376 -4.19 -12.85 -27.14
C GLY A 376 -2.91 -13.43 -26.52
N ILE A 377 -2.91 -13.78 -25.22
CA ILE A 377 -1.76 -14.40 -24.55
C ILE A 377 -2.12 -15.84 -24.16
N ARG A 378 -1.29 -16.79 -24.60
CA ARG A 378 -1.48 -18.23 -24.40
C ARG A 378 -1.67 -18.56 -22.91
N THR A 379 -2.82 -19.16 -22.60
CA THR A 379 -3.28 -19.45 -21.24
C THR A 379 -3.64 -20.93 -21.17
N THR A 380 -2.86 -21.76 -20.47
CA THR A 380 -2.98 -23.23 -20.58
C THR A 380 -3.62 -23.88 -19.36
N HIS A 381 -3.92 -23.10 -18.33
CA HIS A 381 -4.37 -23.59 -17.03
C HIS A 381 -3.38 -24.59 -16.40
N GLY A 382 -2.10 -24.52 -16.81
CA GLY A 382 -1.09 -25.52 -16.49
C GLY A 382 -1.43 -26.93 -16.97
N SER A 383 -2.25 -27.09 -18.01
CA SER A 383 -2.70 -28.38 -18.50
C SER A 383 -2.37 -28.63 -19.98
N SER A 384 -2.35 -29.91 -20.36
CA SER A 384 -2.23 -30.35 -21.75
C SER A 384 -3.48 -30.03 -22.58
N PHE A 385 -4.67 -30.00 -21.98
CA PHE A 385 -5.95 -29.77 -22.69
C PHE A 385 -6.05 -28.38 -23.32
N PHE A 386 -5.35 -27.40 -22.76
CA PHE A 386 -5.39 -26.00 -23.17
C PHE A 386 -4.03 -25.52 -23.69
N ARG A 387 -3.18 -26.45 -24.17
CA ARG A 387 -1.80 -26.15 -24.61
C ARG A 387 -1.71 -24.96 -25.56
N ASP A 388 -2.62 -24.90 -26.51
CA ASP A 388 -2.68 -23.91 -27.59
C ASP A 388 -3.82 -22.90 -27.39
N HIS A 389 -4.41 -22.84 -26.19
CA HIS A 389 -5.54 -21.95 -25.91
C HIS A 389 -5.09 -20.48 -25.87
N LEU A 390 -5.70 -19.69 -26.75
CA LEU A 390 -5.51 -18.25 -26.88
C LEU A 390 -6.85 -17.56 -26.59
N PRO A 391 -7.04 -17.03 -25.37
CA PRO A 391 -8.27 -16.36 -25.00
C PRO A 391 -8.59 -15.18 -25.91
N ALA A 392 -9.87 -15.01 -26.27
CA ALA A 392 -10.34 -13.86 -27.04
C ALA A 392 -10.65 -12.63 -26.17
N ARG A 393 -10.76 -12.81 -24.85
CA ARG A 393 -11.13 -11.76 -23.88
C ARG A 393 -10.27 -11.86 -22.63
N ASP A 394 -10.11 -10.73 -21.97
CA ASP A 394 -9.48 -10.65 -20.66
C ASP A 394 -10.44 -11.13 -19.57
N ALA A 395 -9.91 -11.71 -18.50
CA ALA A 395 -10.62 -11.85 -17.23
C ALA A 395 -10.92 -10.46 -16.63
N ASP A 396 -11.95 -10.35 -15.78
CA ASP A 396 -12.33 -9.06 -15.16
C ASP A 396 -11.15 -8.41 -14.40
N CYS A 397 -10.39 -9.22 -13.66
CA CYS A 397 -9.22 -8.74 -12.93
C CYS A 397 -8.12 -8.17 -13.86
N VAL A 398 -7.97 -8.72 -15.06
CA VAL A 398 -7.03 -8.23 -16.08
C VAL A 398 -7.56 -6.95 -16.72
N GLU A 399 -8.86 -6.87 -17.02
CA GLU A 399 -9.51 -5.64 -17.50
C GLU A 399 -9.30 -4.48 -16.51
N ARG A 400 -9.50 -4.73 -15.21
CA ARG A 400 -9.28 -3.75 -14.14
C ARG A 400 -7.83 -3.30 -14.02
N LEU A 401 -6.88 -4.25 -14.04
CA LEU A 401 -5.46 -3.92 -13.97
C LEU A 401 -4.99 -3.13 -15.19
N ARG A 402 -5.46 -3.47 -16.40
CA ARG A 402 -5.19 -2.68 -17.62
C ARG A 402 -5.79 -1.27 -17.54
N ARG A 403 -6.99 -1.11 -16.98
CA ARG A 403 -7.59 0.22 -16.70
C ARG A 403 -6.75 1.02 -15.71
N ALA A 404 -6.20 0.38 -14.68
CA ALA A 404 -5.27 0.99 -13.74
C ALA A 404 -3.87 1.27 -14.35
N GLY A 405 -3.60 0.79 -15.57
CA GLY A 405 -2.35 0.98 -16.28
C GLY A 405 -1.22 0.04 -15.87
N ALA A 406 -1.52 -1.05 -15.16
CA ALA A 406 -0.55 -2.09 -14.86
C ALA A 406 -0.16 -2.86 -16.14
N ILE A 407 1.06 -3.39 -16.17
CA ILE A 407 1.66 -4.02 -17.35
C ILE A 407 1.83 -5.52 -17.11
N LEU A 408 1.21 -6.36 -17.93
CA LEU A 408 1.32 -7.81 -17.77
C LEU A 408 2.65 -8.31 -18.37
N LEU A 409 3.52 -8.88 -17.54
CA LEU A 409 4.77 -9.51 -18.01
C LEU A 409 4.54 -10.89 -18.62
N GLY A 410 3.51 -11.61 -18.17
CA GLY A 410 3.23 -12.95 -18.65
C GLY A 410 2.43 -13.82 -17.68
N LYS A 411 2.36 -15.11 -18.01
CA LYS A 411 1.61 -16.14 -17.31
C LYS A 411 2.52 -16.91 -16.37
N THR A 412 2.22 -16.89 -15.07
CA THR A 412 2.98 -17.62 -14.07
C THR A 412 2.53 -19.07 -13.98
N LEU A 413 3.49 -19.97 -13.80
CA LEU A 413 3.24 -21.40 -13.72
C LEU A 413 2.29 -21.71 -12.56
N THR A 414 1.29 -22.53 -12.84
CA THR A 414 0.36 -23.06 -11.86
C THR A 414 0.50 -24.57 -11.78
N HIS A 415 0.16 -25.14 -10.63
CA HIS A 415 -0.19 -26.56 -10.60
C HIS A 415 -1.40 -26.77 -11.53
N GLU A 416 -1.42 -27.87 -12.28
CA GLU A 416 -2.45 -28.16 -13.29
C GLU A 416 -3.86 -27.92 -12.72
N PHE A 417 -4.67 -27.11 -13.43
CA PHE A 417 -6.04 -26.71 -13.04
C PHE A 417 -6.20 -26.15 -11.63
N ALA A 418 -5.12 -25.57 -11.09
CA ALA A 418 -5.04 -25.11 -9.71
C ALA A 418 -5.20 -26.23 -8.65
N SER A 419 -4.88 -27.48 -9.00
CA SER A 419 -5.44 -28.65 -8.30
C SER A 419 -4.62 -29.26 -7.18
N ALA A 420 -3.37 -28.83 -7.00
CA ALA A 420 -2.54 -29.28 -5.89
C ALA A 420 -1.58 -28.18 -5.37
N PRO A 421 -1.02 -28.36 -4.17
CA PRO A 421 -0.36 -27.32 -3.40
C PRO A 421 1.18 -27.37 -3.52
N THR A 422 1.70 -27.81 -4.66
CA THR A 422 3.14 -28.05 -4.87
C THR A 422 3.73 -27.28 -6.06
N THR A 423 2.92 -27.02 -7.09
CA THR A 423 3.38 -26.50 -8.39
C THR A 423 4.46 -27.37 -9.05
N ILE A 424 4.42 -28.69 -8.78
CA ILE A 424 5.01 -29.71 -9.63
C ILE A 424 4.03 -29.97 -10.76
N ASN A 425 4.34 -29.53 -11.97
CA ASN A 425 3.45 -29.65 -13.11
C ASN A 425 4.04 -30.64 -14.14
N PRO A 426 3.38 -31.76 -14.45
CA PRO A 426 3.92 -32.79 -15.34
C PRO A 426 4.03 -32.34 -16.81
N HIS A 427 3.33 -31.26 -17.19
CA HIS A 427 3.26 -30.79 -18.57
C HIS A 427 4.27 -29.67 -18.86
N TYR A 428 4.55 -28.82 -17.86
CA TYR A 428 5.34 -27.60 -18.03
C TYR A 428 6.51 -27.47 -17.03
N GLY A 429 6.77 -28.50 -16.21
CA GLY A 429 7.86 -28.54 -15.25
C GLY A 429 7.48 -28.07 -13.85
N THR A 430 8.47 -27.93 -12.97
CA THR A 430 8.24 -27.63 -11.54
C THR A 430 8.72 -26.22 -11.20
N SER A 431 7.85 -25.41 -10.57
CA SER A 431 8.26 -24.12 -10.01
C SER A 431 9.08 -24.35 -8.74
N LYS A 432 10.36 -23.95 -8.78
CA LYS A 432 11.35 -24.17 -7.70
C LYS A 432 11.43 -22.95 -6.78
N ASN A 433 11.57 -23.20 -5.48
CA ASN A 433 11.57 -22.13 -4.49
C ASN A 433 12.84 -21.26 -4.62
N PRO A 434 12.71 -19.92 -4.78
CA PRO A 434 13.88 -19.04 -4.89
C PRO A 434 14.84 -19.12 -3.70
N TRP A 435 14.36 -19.47 -2.50
CA TRP A 435 15.22 -19.63 -1.32
C TRP A 435 16.10 -20.89 -1.39
N ARG A 436 15.59 -21.95 -2.02
CA ARG A 436 16.25 -23.25 -2.18
C ARG A 436 15.64 -24.02 -3.36
N LEU A 437 16.43 -24.26 -4.40
CA LEU A 437 15.94 -24.85 -5.66
C LEU A 437 15.44 -26.30 -5.54
N ASP A 438 15.79 -27.02 -4.48
CA ASP A 438 15.31 -28.38 -4.22
C ASP A 438 13.99 -28.40 -3.43
N ARG A 439 13.43 -27.24 -3.06
CA ARG A 439 12.18 -27.10 -2.30
C ARG A 439 11.02 -26.64 -3.19
N ILE A 440 9.81 -27.04 -2.83
CA ILE A 440 8.59 -26.59 -3.52
C ILE A 440 8.34 -25.09 -3.26
N THR A 441 7.72 -24.41 -4.22
CA THR A 441 7.16 -23.07 -4.01
C THR A 441 5.83 -23.09 -3.24
N GLY A 442 5.25 -24.26 -3.02
CA GLY A 442 3.84 -24.39 -2.65
C GLY A 442 2.94 -24.26 -3.88
N GLY A 443 1.63 -24.18 -3.67
CA GLY A 443 0.71 -24.11 -4.80
C GLY A 443 -0.75 -23.89 -4.45
N SER A 444 -1.60 -23.76 -5.46
CA SER A 444 -1.27 -23.90 -6.87
C SER A 444 -0.66 -22.66 -7.52
N SER A 445 -0.59 -21.51 -6.82
CA SER A 445 -0.01 -20.27 -7.35
C SER A 445 1.51 -20.16 -7.12
N GLY A 446 2.24 -21.28 -7.20
CA GLY A 446 3.67 -21.32 -6.87
C GLY A 446 4.54 -20.52 -7.84
N GLY A 447 4.18 -20.44 -9.12
CA GLY A 447 4.86 -19.55 -10.07
C GLY A 447 4.68 -18.07 -9.72
N SER A 448 3.48 -17.65 -9.30
CA SER A 448 3.23 -16.28 -8.84
C SER A 448 4.07 -15.93 -7.61
N ALA A 449 4.14 -16.82 -6.62
CA ALA A 449 4.98 -16.61 -5.45
C ALA A 449 6.48 -16.57 -5.79
N GLY A 450 6.93 -17.53 -6.60
CA GLY A 450 8.32 -17.61 -7.06
C GLY A 450 8.73 -16.37 -7.83
N ALA A 451 7.88 -15.85 -8.72
CA ALA A 451 8.14 -14.65 -9.50
C ALA A 451 8.31 -13.40 -8.61
N VAL A 452 7.45 -13.23 -7.61
CA VAL A 452 7.53 -12.07 -6.68
C VAL A 452 8.75 -12.18 -5.77
N ALA A 453 9.00 -13.35 -5.19
CA ALA A 453 10.14 -13.59 -4.30
C ALA A 453 11.48 -13.46 -5.05
N ALA A 454 11.55 -13.94 -6.29
CA ALA A 454 12.74 -13.80 -7.13
C ALA A 454 12.89 -12.41 -7.75
N GLY A 455 11.94 -11.48 -7.57
CA GLY A 455 12.01 -10.12 -8.13
C GLY A 455 11.74 -10.05 -9.64
N PHE A 456 11.04 -11.02 -10.22
CA PHE A 456 10.62 -10.93 -11.62
C PHE A 456 9.52 -9.90 -11.83
N CYS A 457 8.68 -9.70 -10.81
CA CYS A 457 7.68 -8.63 -10.78
C CYS A 457 7.42 -8.21 -9.33
N PRO A 458 7.04 -6.95 -9.07
CA PRO A 458 6.74 -6.47 -7.73
C PRO A 458 5.43 -7.06 -7.16
N PHE A 459 4.49 -7.47 -8.01
CA PHE A 459 3.31 -8.21 -7.61
C PHE A 459 2.84 -9.20 -8.68
N ALA A 460 2.06 -10.19 -8.26
CA ALA A 460 1.39 -11.13 -9.15
C ALA A 460 -0.03 -11.45 -8.64
N LEU A 461 -0.88 -11.93 -9.54
CA LEU A 461 -2.19 -12.50 -9.17
C LEU A 461 -2.08 -14.00 -8.93
N GLY A 462 -2.77 -14.48 -7.91
CA GLY A 462 -3.00 -15.89 -7.64
C GLY A 462 -4.48 -16.20 -7.49
N SER A 463 -4.78 -17.48 -7.30
CA SER A 463 -6.10 -17.94 -6.83
C SER A 463 -5.97 -18.79 -5.58
N ASP A 464 -6.99 -18.79 -4.74
CA ASP A 464 -7.01 -19.47 -3.44
C ASP A 464 -8.36 -20.16 -3.20
N THR A 465 -8.39 -21.46 -3.42
CA THR A 465 -9.55 -22.34 -3.20
C THR A 465 -9.44 -23.13 -1.89
N GLY A 466 -8.23 -23.42 -1.44
CA GLY A 466 -7.94 -24.15 -0.20
C GLY A 466 -6.68 -23.70 0.51
N GLY A 467 -6.09 -22.57 0.12
CA GLY A 467 -4.77 -22.11 0.55
C GLY A 467 -3.87 -21.54 -0.55
N SER A 468 -4.30 -21.56 -1.81
CA SER A 468 -3.39 -21.44 -2.96
C SER A 468 -2.79 -20.06 -3.26
N ILE A 469 -3.12 -19.02 -2.48
CA ILE A 469 -2.35 -17.77 -2.41
C ILE A 469 -1.46 -17.80 -1.16
N ARG A 470 -2.04 -18.18 -0.02
CA ARG A 470 -1.41 -18.05 1.30
C ARG A 470 -0.30 -19.07 1.54
N GLN A 471 -0.47 -20.31 1.12
CA GLN A 471 0.56 -21.35 1.21
C GLN A 471 1.80 -21.00 0.39
N PRO A 472 1.72 -20.72 -0.93
CA PRO A 472 2.92 -20.36 -1.67
C PRO A 472 3.52 -19.02 -1.21
N ALA A 473 2.71 -18.06 -0.76
CA ALA A 473 3.23 -16.84 -0.14
C ALA A 473 4.07 -17.14 1.11
N ALA A 474 3.56 -18.01 2.00
CA ALA A 474 4.27 -18.44 3.20
C ALA A 474 5.59 -19.16 2.88
N LEU A 475 5.58 -20.08 1.92
CA LEU A 475 6.76 -20.87 1.56
C LEU A 475 7.82 -20.08 0.79
N CYS A 476 7.43 -19.02 0.07
CA CYS A 476 8.35 -18.14 -0.65
C CYS A 476 8.71 -16.87 0.11
N GLY A 477 8.19 -16.66 1.32
CA GLY A 477 8.53 -15.52 2.17
C GLY A 477 8.03 -14.18 1.61
N ILE A 478 6.80 -14.16 1.13
CA ILE A 478 6.13 -12.96 0.60
C ILE A 478 4.74 -12.78 1.23
N VAL A 479 4.08 -11.67 0.93
CA VAL A 479 2.71 -11.41 1.37
C VAL A 479 1.70 -11.98 0.37
N GLY A 480 0.71 -12.71 0.88
CA GLY A 480 -0.40 -13.24 0.08
C GLY A 480 -1.75 -12.89 0.70
N LEU A 481 -2.58 -12.16 -0.03
CA LEU A 481 -3.92 -11.78 0.43
C LEU A 481 -4.99 -12.63 -0.26
N LYS A 482 -5.81 -13.30 0.55
CA LYS A 482 -7.10 -13.85 0.13
C LYS A 482 -8.23 -12.94 0.65
N PRO A 483 -8.91 -12.15 -0.19
CA PRO A 483 -10.01 -11.32 0.26
C PRO A 483 -11.24 -12.16 0.64
N THR A 484 -12.33 -11.48 0.99
CA THR A 484 -13.64 -12.11 1.20
C THR A 484 -14.11 -12.77 -0.09
N HIS A 485 -14.80 -13.90 0.02
CA HIS A 485 -15.44 -14.56 -1.14
C HIS A 485 -16.42 -13.58 -1.82
N GLY A 486 -16.24 -13.41 -3.13
CA GLY A 486 -17.03 -12.46 -3.94
C GLY A 486 -16.54 -11.01 -3.92
N ARG A 487 -15.42 -10.67 -3.25
CA ARG A 487 -14.82 -9.31 -3.28
C ARG A 487 -14.18 -8.95 -4.63
N ILE A 488 -13.56 -9.93 -5.28
CA ILE A 488 -12.94 -9.82 -6.60
C ILE A 488 -13.65 -10.84 -7.50
N SER A 489 -14.09 -10.39 -8.67
CA SER A 489 -14.74 -11.25 -9.67
C SER A 489 -13.81 -12.37 -10.14
N VAL A 490 -14.38 -13.56 -10.33
CA VAL A 490 -13.72 -14.71 -10.98
C VAL A 490 -14.13 -14.87 -12.45
N THR A 491 -14.82 -13.89 -13.06
CA THR A 491 -15.11 -13.89 -14.50
C THR A 491 -13.83 -14.04 -15.31
N GLY A 492 -13.78 -15.07 -16.17
CA GLY A 492 -12.62 -15.39 -16.99
C GLY A 492 -11.49 -16.09 -16.23
N VAL A 493 -11.78 -16.73 -15.10
CA VAL A 493 -10.83 -17.60 -14.39
C VAL A 493 -11.29 -19.05 -14.53
N CYS A 494 -10.38 -19.97 -14.86
CA CYS A 494 -10.69 -21.40 -14.87
C CYS A 494 -11.13 -21.83 -13.46
N PRO A 495 -12.35 -22.37 -13.29
CA PRO A 495 -12.89 -22.71 -11.98
C PRO A 495 -12.16 -23.92 -11.39
N ASN A 496 -12.09 -23.97 -10.06
CA ASN A 496 -11.69 -25.17 -9.31
C ASN A 496 -12.83 -25.62 -8.40
N THR A 497 -13.31 -24.73 -7.54
CA THR A 497 -14.50 -24.96 -6.72
C THR A 497 -15.19 -23.61 -6.65
N PRO A 498 -16.14 -23.30 -7.56
CA PRO A 498 -16.68 -21.95 -7.71
C PRO A 498 -17.15 -21.32 -6.41
N THR A 499 -17.69 -22.12 -5.49
CA THR A 499 -18.16 -21.58 -4.22
C THR A 499 -17.05 -21.31 -3.19
N PHE A 500 -15.81 -21.76 -3.43
CA PHE A 500 -14.62 -21.52 -2.61
C PHE A 500 -13.54 -20.69 -3.32
N ASP A 501 -13.67 -20.44 -4.62
CA ASP A 501 -12.64 -19.79 -5.41
C ASP A 501 -12.52 -18.30 -5.04
N HIS A 502 -11.29 -17.88 -4.78
CA HIS A 502 -10.93 -16.48 -4.58
C HIS A 502 -9.80 -16.11 -5.54
N LEU A 503 -9.80 -14.88 -6.02
CA LEU A 503 -8.60 -14.23 -6.55
C LEU A 503 -8.00 -13.31 -5.49
N GLY A 504 -6.71 -13.06 -5.60
CA GLY A 504 -6.05 -12.09 -4.72
C GLY A 504 -4.60 -11.79 -5.11
N PRO A 505 -4.06 -10.67 -4.60
CA PRO A 505 -2.70 -10.25 -4.89
C PRO A 505 -1.66 -10.96 -4.03
N MET A 506 -0.50 -11.19 -4.64
CA MET A 506 0.72 -11.71 -4.03
C MET A 506 1.82 -10.68 -4.24
N THR A 507 2.44 -10.21 -3.16
CA THR A 507 3.30 -9.01 -3.16
C THR A 507 4.42 -9.16 -2.14
N ARG A 508 5.42 -8.27 -2.15
CA ARG A 508 6.46 -8.27 -1.11
C ARG A 508 6.05 -7.57 0.19
N THR A 509 5.05 -6.70 0.15
CA THR A 509 4.65 -5.90 1.31
C THR A 509 3.14 -5.91 1.50
N ALA A 510 2.68 -5.84 2.76
CA ALA A 510 1.26 -5.66 3.05
C ALA A 510 0.69 -4.42 2.37
N ARG A 511 1.55 -3.41 2.17
CA ARG A 511 1.22 -2.17 1.48
C ARG A 511 0.83 -2.39 0.01
N ASP A 512 1.67 -3.12 -0.70
CA ASP A 512 1.47 -3.39 -2.11
C ASP A 512 0.23 -4.28 -2.34
N ALA A 513 -0.05 -5.20 -1.42
CA ALA A 513 -1.27 -6.03 -1.49
C ALA A 513 -2.54 -5.18 -1.44
N ALA A 514 -2.58 -4.14 -0.60
CA ALA A 514 -3.71 -3.23 -0.51
C ALA A 514 -3.85 -2.34 -1.77
N LEU A 515 -2.74 -1.85 -2.34
CA LEU A 515 -2.74 -1.11 -3.60
C LEU A 515 -3.28 -1.95 -4.76
N ALA A 516 -2.89 -3.22 -4.83
CA ALA A 516 -3.41 -4.15 -5.82
C ALA A 516 -4.89 -4.47 -5.58
N LEU A 517 -5.30 -4.73 -4.34
CA LEU A 517 -6.71 -4.96 -3.99
C LEU A 517 -7.60 -3.78 -4.38
N GLN A 518 -7.15 -2.54 -4.19
CA GLN A 518 -7.90 -1.33 -4.55
C GLN A 518 -8.31 -1.30 -6.02
N ALA A 519 -7.46 -1.81 -6.92
CA ALA A 519 -7.75 -1.89 -8.34
C ALA A 519 -8.64 -3.10 -8.71
N LEU A 520 -8.50 -4.21 -7.96
CA LEU A 520 -9.16 -5.48 -8.26
C LEU A 520 -10.58 -5.59 -7.69
N ALA A 521 -10.83 -4.96 -6.54
CA ALA A 521 -12.09 -5.08 -5.82
C ALA A 521 -13.25 -4.39 -6.54
N GLY A 522 -14.44 -4.97 -6.41
CA GLY A 522 -15.69 -4.37 -6.84
C GLY A 522 -16.62 -5.36 -7.52
N TYR A 523 -17.90 -5.01 -7.54
CA TYR A 523 -18.95 -5.85 -8.10
C TYR A 523 -18.76 -6.06 -9.61
N ASP A 524 -19.07 -7.26 -10.08
CA ASP A 524 -19.17 -7.65 -11.49
C ASP A 524 -20.43 -8.50 -11.67
N PRO A 525 -21.47 -8.01 -12.36
CA PRO A 525 -22.71 -8.75 -12.53
C PRO A 525 -22.58 -9.99 -13.43
N ARG A 526 -21.44 -10.17 -14.13
CA ARG A 526 -21.16 -11.37 -14.94
C ARG A 526 -20.80 -12.59 -14.08
N ASP A 527 -20.29 -12.35 -12.86
CA ASP A 527 -19.88 -13.39 -11.93
C ASP A 527 -20.99 -13.66 -10.91
N PRO A 528 -21.64 -14.84 -10.92
CA PRO A 528 -22.72 -15.16 -9.98
C PRO A 528 -22.25 -15.31 -8.53
N THR A 529 -20.94 -15.40 -8.30
CA THR A 529 -20.34 -15.50 -6.95
C THR A 529 -19.85 -14.15 -6.44
N CYS A 530 -19.76 -13.13 -7.30
CA CYS A 530 -19.37 -11.78 -6.92
C CYS A 530 -20.53 -11.11 -6.15
N ARG A 531 -20.19 -10.41 -5.07
CA ARG A 531 -21.17 -9.80 -4.19
C ARG A 531 -21.10 -8.29 -4.31
N ASP A 532 -22.27 -7.66 -4.43
CA ASP A 532 -22.39 -6.21 -4.44
C ASP A 532 -22.20 -5.67 -3.02
N ALA A 533 -20.94 -5.42 -2.67
CA ALA A 533 -20.51 -4.89 -1.38
C ALA A 533 -19.64 -3.65 -1.61
N PRO A 534 -19.80 -2.58 -0.80
CA PRO A 534 -18.97 -1.39 -0.91
C PRO A 534 -17.48 -1.71 -0.87
N VAL A 535 -16.71 -1.03 -1.72
CA VAL A 535 -15.24 -1.10 -1.75
C VAL A 535 -14.71 0.08 -0.93
N PRO A 536 -14.19 -0.15 0.29
CA PRO A 536 -13.56 0.94 1.04
C PRO A 536 -12.24 1.36 0.39
N ASP A 537 -11.69 2.48 0.85
CA ASP A 537 -10.31 2.84 0.54
C ASP A 537 -9.37 1.92 1.35
N TYR A 538 -8.80 0.92 0.69
CA TYR A 538 -7.87 -0.02 1.30
C TYR A 538 -6.50 0.61 1.57
N THR A 539 -6.24 1.82 1.06
CA THR A 539 -4.99 2.57 1.27
C THR A 539 -5.05 3.52 2.48
N ALA A 540 -6.22 3.65 3.11
CA ALA A 540 -6.45 4.52 4.24
C ALA A 540 -6.56 3.76 5.58
N GLY A 541 -6.28 4.46 6.68
CA GLY A 541 -6.54 3.97 8.04
C GLY A 541 -5.50 3.02 8.63
N TRP A 542 -4.30 2.98 8.05
CA TRP A 542 -3.24 2.03 8.45
C TRP A 542 -2.57 2.43 9.76
N GLU A 543 -2.59 3.73 10.05
CA GLU A 543 -2.22 4.36 11.32
C GLU A 543 -2.87 3.68 12.55
N ARG A 544 -4.03 3.03 12.35
CA ARG A 544 -4.76 2.35 13.42
C ARG A 544 -3.99 1.15 13.98
N GLY A 545 -3.17 0.50 13.15
CA GLY A 545 -2.36 -0.66 13.52
C GLY A 545 -3.12 -1.73 14.32
N VAL A 546 -2.51 -2.22 15.39
CA VAL A 546 -3.07 -3.30 16.25
C VAL A 546 -3.35 -2.87 17.69
N ARG A 547 -3.15 -1.59 18.03
CA ARG A 547 -3.23 -1.10 19.42
C ARG A 547 -4.65 -1.24 19.97
N GLY A 548 -4.78 -1.91 21.11
CA GLY A 548 -6.05 -2.13 21.80
C GLY A 548 -6.94 -3.19 21.17
N LEU A 549 -6.54 -3.80 20.05
CA LEU A 549 -7.32 -4.83 19.36
C LEU A 549 -7.18 -6.19 20.05
N ARG A 550 -8.24 -6.98 19.98
CA ARG A 550 -8.27 -8.36 20.50
C ARG A 550 -7.94 -9.33 19.38
N LEU A 551 -6.67 -9.75 19.33
CA LEU A 551 -6.20 -10.80 18.43
C LEU A 551 -6.27 -12.14 19.16
N VAL A 552 -6.78 -13.18 18.51
CA VAL A 552 -6.95 -14.48 19.17
C VAL A 552 -6.11 -15.55 18.51
N LEU A 553 -5.55 -16.45 19.32
CA LEU A 553 -5.03 -17.74 18.90
C LEU A 553 -6.14 -18.77 19.08
N CYS A 554 -6.30 -19.70 18.13
CA CYS A 554 -7.30 -20.77 18.24
C CYS A 554 -6.76 -22.09 17.70
N PRO A 555 -5.97 -22.83 18.51
CA PRO A 555 -5.42 -24.12 18.11
C PRO A 555 -6.48 -25.13 17.65
N ASP A 556 -7.70 -25.06 18.18
CA ASP A 556 -8.79 -25.98 17.83
C ASP A 556 -9.09 -26.02 16.33
N ILE A 557 -8.90 -24.91 15.61
CA ILE A 557 -9.13 -24.82 14.16
C ILE A 557 -8.19 -25.77 13.38
N TYR A 558 -6.98 -25.98 13.90
CA TYR A 558 -5.95 -26.82 13.31
C TYR A 558 -5.48 -27.96 14.22
N ALA A 559 -6.21 -28.28 15.29
CA ALA A 559 -5.81 -29.23 16.33
C ALA A 559 -5.38 -30.65 15.87
N PRO A 560 -5.85 -31.23 14.74
CA PRO A 560 -5.29 -32.50 14.28
C PRO A 560 -3.88 -32.36 13.65
N ALA A 561 -3.38 -31.13 13.48
CA ALA A 561 -2.09 -30.85 12.86
C ALA A 561 -1.03 -30.52 13.91
N GLU A 562 0.11 -31.20 13.79
CA GLU A 562 1.33 -30.85 14.51
C GLU A 562 1.99 -29.62 13.86
N VAL A 563 2.55 -28.74 14.70
CA VAL A 563 3.33 -27.57 14.29
C VAL A 563 4.78 -27.83 14.67
N ASP A 564 5.71 -27.61 13.74
CA ASP A 564 7.14 -27.74 14.00
C ASP A 564 7.60 -26.70 15.03
N GLY A 565 8.55 -27.09 15.89
CA GLY A 565 9.07 -26.23 16.96
C GLY A 565 9.62 -24.90 16.47
N GLU A 566 10.19 -24.83 15.26
CA GLU A 566 10.67 -23.55 14.69
C GLU A 566 9.51 -22.63 14.29
N ALA A 567 8.44 -23.19 13.72
CA ALA A 567 7.23 -22.43 13.38
C ALA A 567 6.48 -21.97 14.63
N ALA A 568 6.38 -22.83 15.66
CA ALA A 568 5.78 -22.48 16.94
C ALA A 568 6.58 -21.40 17.68
N GLY A 569 7.92 -21.49 17.66
CA GLY A 569 8.82 -20.48 18.23
C GLY A 569 8.67 -19.13 17.52
N ALA A 570 8.66 -19.12 16.19
CA ALA A 570 8.45 -17.89 15.42
C ALA A 570 7.07 -17.28 15.63
N LEU A 571 6.01 -18.09 15.78
CA LEU A 571 4.68 -17.59 16.15
C LEU A 571 4.71 -16.92 17.53
N ALA A 572 5.41 -17.51 18.50
CA ALA A 572 5.54 -16.92 19.84
C ALA A 572 6.26 -15.56 19.82
N GLU A 573 7.29 -15.40 18.97
CA GLU A 573 7.94 -14.10 18.74
C GLU A 573 7.00 -13.11 18.05
N ALA A 574 6.26 -13.55 17.04
CA ALA A 574 5.27 -12.70 16.37
C ALA A 574 4.18 -12.20 17.33
N VAL A 575 3.71 -13.07 18.22
CA VAL A 575 2.77 -12.72 19.30
C VAL A 575 3.37 -11.67 20.24
N ARG A 576 4.63 -11.84 20.66
CA ARG A 576 5.33 -10.84 21.48
C ARG A 576 5.45 -9.48 20.77
N ALA A 577 5.78 -9.47 19.49
CA ALA A 577 5.84 -8.24 18.71
C ALA A 577 4.47 -7.54 18.64
N LEU A 578 3.39 -8.29 18.36
CA LEU A 578 2.02 -7.77 18.33
C LEU A 578 1.57 -7.23 19.70
N GLN A 579 1.91 -7.92 20.79
CA GLN A 579 1.67 -7.45 22.16
C GLN A 579 2.46 -6.16 22.45
N GLY A 580 3.72 -6.07 21.99
CA GLY A 580 4.54 -4.86 22.08
C GLY A 580 3.94 -3.65 21.34
N LEU A 581 3.24 -3.89 20.24
CA LEU A 581 2.45 -2.88 19.52
C LEU A 581 1.13 -2.51 20.22
N GLY A 582 0.79 -3.18 21.33
CA GLY A 582 -0.37 -2.92 22.16
C GLY A 582 -1.59 -3.77 21.84
N ALA A 583 -1.46 -4.84 21.07
CA ALA A 583 -2.53 -5.81 20.86
C ALA A 583 -2.76 -6.67 22.12
N ARG A 584 -4.01 -7.03 22.39
CA ARG A 584 -4.35 -8.07 23.37
C ARG A 584 -4.38 -9.39 22.64
N VAL A 585 -3.48 -10.31 22.99
CA VAL A 585 -3.40 -11.64 22.40
C VAL A 585 -3.80 -12.69 23.42
N GLU A 586 -4.81 -13.50 23.11
CA GLU A 586 -5.29 -14.56 23.99
C GLU A 586 -5.68 -15.82 23.21
N THR A 587 -5.67 -16.97 23.88
CA THR A 587 -6.13 -18.23 23.29
C THR A 587 -7.62 -18.40 23.53
N VAL A 588 -8.38 -18.63 22.48
CA VAL A 588 -9.83 -18.87 22.52
C VAL A 588 -10.12 -20.25 21.94
N ALA A 589 -11.02 -20.98 22.59
CA ALA A 589 -11.48 -22.27 22.10
C ALA A 589 -12.50 -22.13 20.96
N PHE A 590 -12.51 -23.08 20.05
CA PHE A 590 -13.51 -23.22 19.00
C PHE A 590 -13.86 -24.70 18.80
N THR A 591 -14.94 -25.12 19.45
CA THR A 591 -15.38 -26.53 19.52
C THR A 591 -15.74 -27.15 18.17
N HIS A 592 -15.87 -26.34 17.10
CA HIS A 592 -16.21 -26.80 15.75
C HIS A 592 -15.00 -26.90 14.80
N GLY A 593 -13.77 -26.78 15.31
CA GLY A 593 -12.55 -26.84 14.50
C GLY A 593 -12.44 -28.10 13.61
N LYS A 594 -12.74 -29.28 14.16
CA LYS A 594 -12.74 -30.55 13.40
C LYS A 594 -13.75 -30.54 12.25
N ARG A 595 -14.96 -30.00 12.49
CA ARG A 595 -16.04 -29.92 11.50
C ARG A 595 -15.65 -29.07 10.29
N LEU A 596 -14.91 -27.97 10.50
CA LEU A 596 -14.36 -27.15 9.41
C LEU A 596 -13.50 -27.97 8.44
N GLN A 597 -12.72 -28.92 8.96
CA GLN A 597 -11.85 -29.76 8.14
C GLN A 597 -12.64 -30.83 7.38
N GLU A 598 -13.63 -31.44 8.05
CA GLU A 598 -14.46 -32.51 7.49
C GLU A 598 -15.39 -31.98 6.37
N ALA A 599 -15.89 -30.75 6.49
CA ALA A 599 -16.85 -30.17 5.55
C ALA A 599 -16.24 -29.71 4.21
N PHE A 600 -14.93 -29.49 4.14
CA PHE A 600 -14.28 -28.95 2.93
C PHE A 600 -14.38 -29.91 1.73
N ARG A 601 -14.07 -31.18 1.95
CA ARG A 601 -13.95 -32.19 0.90
C ARG A 601 -15.29 -32.55 0.22
N PRO A 602 -16.39 -32.78 0.97
CA PRO A 602 -17.70 -33.07 0.37
C PRO A 602 -18.22 -31.98 -0.56
N VAL A 603 -17.83 -30.72 -0.36
CA VAL A 603 -18.23 -29.58 -1.23
C VAL A 603 -17.26 -29.40 -2.40
N SER A 604 -15.96 -29.35 -2.13
CA SER A 604 -14.94 -29.07 -3.16
C SER A 604 -14.80 -30.17 -4.22
N GLY A 605 -15.00 -31.43 -3.85
CA GLY A 605 -14.85 -32.54 -4.78
C GLY A 605 -15.88 -32.50 -5.93
N PRO A 606 -17.19 -32.54 -5.65
CA PRO A 606 -18.22 -32.52 -6.69
C PRO A 606 -18.16 -31.29 -7.59
N GLU A 607 -17.93 -30.10 -7.03
CA GLU A 607 -17.79 -28.86 -7.79
C GLU A 607 -16.58 -28.87 -8.73
N TYR A 608 -15.45 -29.42 -8.28
CA TYR A 608 -14.28 -29.64 -9.13
C TYR A 608 -14.57 -30.69 -10.22
N ALA A 609 -15.20 -31.80 -9.86
CA ALA A 609 -15.54 -32.86 -10.79
C ALA A 609 -16.51 -32.42 -11.90
N GLU A 610 -17.43 -31.51 -11.61
CA GLU A 610 -18.43 -31.01 -12.57
C GLU A 610 -17.75 -30.36 -13.78
N PHE A 611 -16.88 -29.38 -13.56
CA PHE A 611 -16.14 -28.71 -14.63
C PHE A 611 -15.26 -29.68 -15.43
N HIS A 612 -14.66 -30.65 -14.75
CA HIS A 612 -13.68 -31.57 -15.37
C HIS A 612 -14.30 -32.77 -16.09
N ARG A 613 -15.57 -33.10 -15.84
CA ARG A 613 -16.22 -34.31 -16.37
C ARG A 613 -16.11 -34.46 -17.89
N PRO A 614 -16.40 -33.44 -18.71
CA PRO A 614 -16.34 -33.59 -20.17
C PRO A 614 -14.91 -33.89 -20.67
N PHE A 615 -13.90 -33.29 -20.05
CA PHE A 615 -12.49 -33.51 -20.40
C PHE A 615 -12.00 -34.88 -19.94
N TYR A 616 -12.42 -35.30 -18.74
CA TYR A 616 -12.05 -36.59 -18.16
C TYR A 616 -12.64 -37.76 -18.93
N GLU A 617 -13.90 -37.68 -19.33
CA GLU A 617 -14.56 -38.73 -20.13
C GLU A 617 -13.91 -38.87 -21.52
N LYS A 618 -13.42 -37.77 -22.10
CA LYS A 618 -12.79 -37.78 -23.41
C LYS A 618 -11.34 -38.26 -23.39
N ASN A 619 -10.54 -37.85 -22.41
CA ASN A 619 -9.12 -38.21 -22.33
C ASN A 619 -8.59 -38.15 -20.89
N PRO A 620 -8.86 -39.17 -20.05
CA PRO A 620 -8.42 -39.16 -18.66
C PRO A 620 -6.88 -39.19 -18.51
N GLU A 621 -6.16 -39.73 -19.50
CA GLU A 621 -4.70 -39.77 -19.53
C GLU A 621 -4.05 -38.42 -19.87
N GLY A 622 -4.85 -37.42 -20.28
CA GLY A 622 -4.37 -36.04 -20.47
C GLY A 622 -4.05 -35.31 -19.17
N TYR A 623 -4.58 -35.80 -18.04
CA TYR A 623 -4.32 -35.25 -16.70
C TYR A 623 -3.04 -35.81 -16.08
N GLY A 624 -2.39 -34.99 -15.26
CA GLY A 624 -1.36 -35.44 -14.33
C GLY A 624 -1.89 -36.53 -13.39
N PRO A 625 -1.04 -37.48 -12.94
CA PRO A 625 -1.48 -38.59 -12.11
C PRO A 625 -2.20 -38.18 -10.81
N ASP A 626 -1.73 -37.12 -10.16
CA ASP A 626 -2.31 -36.59 -8.91
C ASP A 626 -3.65 -35.88 -9.14
N VAL A 627 -3.79 -35.14 -10.24
CA VAL A 627 -5.07 -34.53 -10.65
C VAL A 627 -6.09 -35.60 -11.03
N ARG A 628 -5.66 -36.65 -11.74
CA ARG A 628 -6.49 -37.81 -12.09
C ARG A 628 -6.96 -38.56 -10.84
N GLU A 629 -6.08 -38.77 -9.85
CA GLU A 629 -6.45 -39.37 -8.57
C GLU A 629 -7.46 -38.52 -7.80
N ARG A 630 -7.24 -37.19 -7.74
CA ARG A 630 -8.20 -36.25 -7.14
C ARG A 630 -9.57 -36.33 -7.83
N LEU A 631 -9.62 -36.39 -9.16
CA LEU A 631 -10.87 -36.54 -9.92
C LEU A 631 -11.55 -37.87 -9.64
N ALA A 632 -10.81 -38.98 -9.65
CA ALA A 632 -11.33 -40.31 -9.34
C ALA A 632 -11.98 -40.37 -7.95
N TRP A 633 -11.39 -39.72 -6.95
CA TRP A 633 -12.01 -39.57 -5.63
C TRP A 633 -13.21 -38.62 -5.66
N SER A 634 -13.12 -37.50 -6.38
CA SER A 634 -14.17 -36.48 -6.45
C SER A 634 -15.46 -37.02 -7.10
N PHE A 635 -15.34 -37.87 -8.13
CA PHE A 635 -16.48 -38.53 -8.78
C PHE A 635 -17.23 -39.53 -7.89
N ARG A 636 -16.62 -39.99 -6.80
CA ARG A 636 -17.24 -40.97 -5.87
C ARG A 636 -18.05 -40.31 -4.76
N ILE A 637 -17.99 -38.98 -4.62
CA ILE A 637 -18.76 -38.25 -3.61
C ILE A 637 -20.23 -38.23 -4.04
N SER A 638 -21.11 -38.69 -3.17
CA SER A 638 -22.54 -38.76 -3.45
C SER A 638 -23.20 -37.38 -3.43
N THR A 639 -24.34 -37.23 -4.11
CA THR A 639 -25.19 -36.04 -3.99
C THR A 639 -25.59 -35.79 -2.53
N ASP A 640 -25.83 -36.85 -1.76
CA ASP A 640 -26.17 -36.74 -0.34
C ASP A 640 -25.03 -36.15 0.49
N ASP A 641 -23.78 -36.57 0.24
CA ASP A 641 -22.59 -36.00 0.86
C ASP A 641 -22.41 -34.53 0.48
N TYR A 642 -22.63 -34.19 -0.78
CA TYR A 642 -22.58 -32.81 -1.25
C TYR A 642 -23.62 -31.93 -0.54
N VAL A 643 -24.89 -32.36 -0.52
CA VAL A 643 -25.98 -31.64 0.15
C VAL A 643 -25.73 -31.52 1.66
N ARG A 644 -25.24 -32.58 2.32
CA ARG A 644 -24.82 -32.51 3.73
C ARG A 644 -23.69 -31.51 3.92
N GLY A 645 -22.68 -31.52 3.05
CA GLY A 645 -21.55 -30.59 3.06
C GLY A 645 -21.99 -29.13 2.91
N LEU A 646 -22.94 -28.85 2.02
CA LEU A 646 -23.50 -27.50 1.84
C LEU A 646 -24.25 -27.01 3.10
N ARG A 647 -25.07 -27.88 3.72
CA ARG A 647 -25.75 -27.56 4.98
C ARG A 647 -24.76 -27.29 6.11
N GLU A 648 -23.76 -28.15 6.23
CA GLU A 648 -22.73 -28.06 7.26
C GLU A 648 -21.89 -26.79 7.10
N ARG A 649 -21.54 -26.44 5.86
CA ARG A 649 -20.86 -25.18 5.54
C ARG A 649 -21.64 -23.96 6.03
N GLU A 650 -22.95 -23.89 5.79
CA GLU A 650 -23.76 -22.76 6.22
C GLU A 650 -23.81 -22.64 7.75
N LEU A 651 -23.90 -23.76 8.46
CA LEU A 651 -23.78 -23.77 9.93
C LEU A 651 -22.41 -23.23 10.37
N LEU A 652 -21.32 -23.74 9.79
CA LEU A 652 -19.96 -23.33 10.14
C LEU A 652 -19.66 -21.87 9.82
N ARG A 653 -20.28 -21.29 8.78
CA ARG A 653 -20.20 -19.84 8.50
C ARG A 653 -20.79 -19.03 9.65
N ARG A 654 -21.92 -19.45 10.21
CA ARG A 654 -22.55 -18.78 11.36
C ARG A 654 -21.73 -18.92 12.62
N GLU A 655 -21.23 -20.13 12.90
CA GLU A 655 -20.37 -20.38 14.06
C GLU A 655 -19.08 -19.56 14.02
N LEU A 656 -18.44 -19.47 12.84
CA LEU A 656 -17.23 -18.65 12.69
C LEU A 656 -17.55 -17.14 12.78
N ALA A 657 -18.69 -16.69 12.25
CA ALA A 657 -19.13 -15.32 12.42
C ALA A 657 -19.41 -14.96 13.89
N GLU A 658 -20.01 -15.88 14.67
CA GLU A 658 -20.21 -15.72 16.11
C GLU A 658 -18.88 -15.64 16.85
N PHE A 659 -17.92 -16.51 16.50
CA PHE A 659 -16.56 -16.48 17.04
C PHE A 659 -15.89 -15.10 16.85
N PHE A 660 -16.06 -14.47 15.68
CA PHE A 660 -15.52 -13.14 15.41
C PHE A 660 -16.28 -11.99 16.11
N ARG A 661 -17.46 -12.18 16.71
CA ARG A 661 -18.08 -11.11 17.51
C ARG A 661 -17.24 -10.73 18.73
N GLY A 662 -16.47 -11.68 19.24
CA GLY A 662 -15.52 -11.43 20.31
C GLY A 662 -14.16 -10.94 19.83
N ALA A 663 -13.73 -11.24 18.61
CA ALA A 663 -12.32 -11.11 18.21
C ALA A 663 -12.15 -10.20 16.98
N ASP A 664 -11.15 -9.32 17.02
CA ASP A 664 -10.86 -8.43 15.88
C ASP A 664 -10.19 -9.15 14.72
N ALA A 665 -9.36 -10.15 15.05
CA ALA A 665 -8.78 -11.09 14.10
C ALA A 665 -8.28 -12.35 14.83
N LEU A 666 -8.24 -13.46 14.09
CA LEU A 666 -7.55 -14.69 14.44
C LEU A 666 -6.14 -14.64 13.85
N ILE A 667 -5.16 -15.03 14.64
CA ILE A 667 -3.77 -15.24 14.20
C ILE A 667 -3.39 -16.72 14.38
N LEU A 668 -2.64 -17.25 13.42
CA LEU A 668 -2.13 -18.62 13.43
C LEU A 668 -0.93 -18.75 12.47
N PRO A 669 -0.10 -19.80 12.58
CA PRO A 669 0.88 -20.09 11.55
C PRO A 669 0.17 -20.27 10.21
N THR A 670 0.71 -19.69 9.14
CA THR A 670 0.20 -19.98 7.80
C THR A 670 0.52 -21.41 7.38
N MET A 671 1.67 -21.92 7.84
CA MET A 671 2.18 -23.26 7.59
C MET A 671 2.72 -23.86 8.90
N PRO A 672 2.60 -25.18 9.10
CA PRO A 672 3.17 -25.85 10.27
C PRO A 672 4.69 -25.98 10.22
N CYS A 673 5.30 -25.81 9.05
CA CYS A 673 6.75 -25.93 8.83
C CYS A 673 7.17 -25.22 7.53
N THR A 674 8.45 -25.32 7.20
CA THR A 674 9.04 -24.76 5.98
C THR A 674 8.75 -25.62 4.74
N ALA A 675 9.19 -25.14 3.57
CA ALA A 675 8.92 -25.78 2.29
C ALA A 675 9.48 -27.21 2.21
N PRO A 676 8.64 -28.24 1.92
CA PRO A 676 9.10 -29.60 1.70
C PRO A 676 10.04 -29.75 0.49
N PRO A 677 10.92 -30.77 0.46
CA PRO A 677 11.72 -31.10 -0.71
C PRO A 677 10.84 -31.56 -1.89
N ILE A 678 11.19 -31.15 -3.11
CA ILE A 678 10.49 -31.55 -4.34
C ILE A 678 10.55 -33.08 -4.53
N SER A 679 11.70 -33.69 -4.21
CA SER A 679 11.98 -35.10 -4.50
C SER A 679 11.17 -36.07 -3.65
N THR A 680 10.85 -35.72 -2.41
CA THR A 680 10.19 -36.61 -1.46
C THR A 680 8.78 -36.15 -1.08
N LEU A 681 8.51 -34.85 -1.19
CA LEU A 681 7.32 -34.20 -0.64
C LEU A 681 7.09 -34.54 0.85
N LYS A 682 8.15 -34.92 1.57
CA LYS A 682 8.09 -35.18 3.01
C LYS A 682 8.42 -33.91 3.77
N ALA A 683 7.49 -33.46 4.60
CA ALA A 683 7.74 -32.40 5.56
C ALA A 683 8.40 -32.99 6.81
N ARG A 684 9.29 -32.22 7.45
CA ARG A 684 9.86 -32.59 8.74
C ARG A 684 9.18 -31.76 9.83
N LEU A 685 8.51 -32.45 10.76
CA LEU A 685 7.89 -31.85 11.95
C LEU A 685 8.52 -32.47 13.19
N ASN A 686 9.20 -31.68 14.02
CA ASN A 686 9.78 -32.12 15.30
C ASN A 686 10.63 -33.41 15.16
N GLY A 687 11.40 -33.49 14.08
CA GLY A 687 12.27 -34.63 13.77
C GLY A 687 11.59 -35.83 13.07
N LYS A 688 10.28 -35.78 12.80
CA LYS A 688 9.53 -36.83 12.10
C LYS A 688 9.20 -36.42 10.67
N GLU A 689 9.29 -37.37 9.74
CA GLU A 689 8.81 -37.18 8.37
C GLU A 689 7.32 -37.48 8.26
N VAL A 690 6.58 -36.55 7.67
CA VAL A 690 5.15 -36.68 7.37
C VAL A 690 4.88 -36.31 5.91
N ASP A 691 3.70 -36.65 5.41
CA ASP A 691 3.27 -36.17 4.08
C ASP A 691 3.17 -34.63 4.08
N GLY A 692 3.99 -33.98 3.26
CA GLY A 692 4.04 -32.53 3.14
C GLY A 692 3.08 -31.94 2.11
N THR A 693 2.38 -32.77 1.33
CA THR A 693 1.52 -32.33 0.23
C THR A 693 0.36 -31.50 0.78
N TRP A 694 -0.45 -32.07 1.68
CA TRP A 694 -1.68 -31.45 2.14
C TRP A 694 -1.59 -30.84 3.55
N ILE A 695 -0.37 -30.69 4.07
CA ILE A 695 -0.09 -30.29 5.46
C ILE A 695 -0.58 -28.87 5.81
N HIS A 696 -0.85 -28.04 4.80
CA HIS A 696 -1.36 -26.68 4.96
C HIS A 696 -2.88 -26.63 5.24
N ARG A 697 -3.64 -27.65 4.82
CA ARG A 697 -5.11 -27.60 4.81
C ARG A 697 -5.72 -27.24 6.16
N PRO A 698 -5.26 -27.83 7.29
CA PRO A 698 -5.78 -27.50 8.62
C PRO A 698 -5.74 -26.01 8.95
N PHE A 699 -4.76 -25.27 8.42
CA PHE A 699 -4.50 -23.87 8.71
C PHE A 699 -5.21 -22.90 7.77
N GLN A 700 -5.80 -23.37 6.67
CA GLN A 700 -6.16 -22.48 5.54
C GLN A 700 -7.53 -22.76 4.94
N SER A 701 -7.89 -24.04 4.77
CA SER A 701 -9.08 -24.45 4.02
C SER A 701 -10.38 -24.03 4.70
N ALA A 702 -10.39 -23.93 6.04
CA ALA A 702 -11.51 -23.42 6.82
C ALA A 702 -11.96 -22.01 6.37
N PHE A 703 -11.00 -21.17 5.98
CA PHE A 703 -11.27 -19.78 5.60
C PHE A 703 -11.71 -19.63 4.13
N ASN A 704 -11.46 -20.64 3.29
CA ASN A 704 -12.08 -20.75 1.97
C ASN A 704 -13.52 -21.24 2.09
N LEU A 705 -13.74 -22.30 2.89
CA LEU A 705 -15.05 -22.88 3.16
C LEU A 705 -16.04 -21.82 3.66
N THR A 706 -15.57 -20.99 4.60
CA THR A 706 -16.39 -19.94 5.22
C THR A 706 -16.36 -18.60 4.49
N GLY A 707 -15.41 -18.41 3.56
CA GLY A 707 -15.31 -17.21 2.71
C GLY A 707 -14.70 -15.98 3.39
N VAL A 708 -14.18 -16.09 4.62
CA VAL A 708 -13.62 -14.95 5.37
C VAL A 708 -12.23 -14.54 4.84
N PRO A 709 -11.87 -13.24 4.86
CA PRO A 709 -10.59 -12.77 4.36
C PRO A 709 -9.40 -13.19 5.25
N ALA A 710 -8.24 -13.38 4.63
CA ALA A 710 -7.00 -13.76 5.31
C ALA A 710 -5.75 -13.25 4.58
N ALA A 711 -4.73 -12.81 5.33
CA ALA A 711 -3.43 -12.39 4.80
C ALA A 711 -2.29 -13.22 5.41
N ALA A 712 -1.45 -13.82 4.57
CA ALA A 712 -0.19 -14.44 4.96
C ALA A 712 0.94 -13.40 4.91
N VAL A 713 1.78 -13.35 5.94
CA VAL A 713 2.89 -12.40 6.10
C VAL A 713 4.11 -13.14 6.66
N PRO A 714 5.34 -12.87 6.17
CA PRO A 714 6.55 -13.46 6.75
C PRO A 714 6.66 -13.18 8.25
N MET A 715 6.99 -14.18 9.06
CA MET A 715 7.18 -14.06 10.51
C MET A 715 8.57 -14.48 10.99
N GLY A 716 9.45 -14.91 10.10
CA GLY A 716 10.78 -15.37 10.45
C GLY A 716 11.40 -16.29 9.41
N PHE A 717 12.55 -16.87 9.78
CA PHE A 717 13.26 -17.86 9.00
C PHE A 717 13.67 -19.04 9.89
N SER A 718 13.63 -20.23 9.33
CA SER A 718 14.16 -21.43 9.98
C SER A 718 15.68 -21.38 10.10
N ARG A 719 16.25 -22.34 10.86
CA ARG A 719 17.70 -22.56 10.92
C ARG A 719 18.31 -22.90 9.56
N GLU A 720 17.54 -23.48 8.65
CA GLU A 720 17.95 -23.76 7.26
C GLU A 720 17.87 -22.53 6.34
N GLY A 721 17.40 -21.39 6.87
CA GLY A 721 17.24 -20.14 6.14
C GLY A 721 15.97 -20.07 5.29
N LEU A 722 14.99 -20.96 5.51
CA LEU A 722 13.73 -21.00 4.78
C LEU A 722 12.66 -20.13 5.47
N PRO A 723 11.75 -19.48 4.72
CA PRO A 723 10.73 -18.60 5.30
C PRO A 723 9.74 -19.34 6.23
N LEU A 724 9.30 -18.62 7.27
CA LEU A 724 8.16 -18.94 8.13
C LEU A 724 7.12 -17.83 8.03
N SER A 725 5.84 -18.12 8.23
CA SER A 725 4.75 -17.17 7.99
C SER A 725 3.64 -17.24 9.02
N ILE A 726 3.11 -16.06 9.38
CA ILE A 726 1.90 -15.87 10.18
C ILE A 726 0.73 -15.49 9.26
N GLN A 727 -0.47 -15.93 9.60
CA GLN A 727 -1.70 -15.55 8.91
C GLN A 727 -2.60 -14.73 9.84
N PHE A 728 -3.10 -13.59 9.35
CA PHE A 728 -4.16 -12.80 9.97
C PHE A 728 -5.48 -13.10 9.26
N VAL A 729 -6.50 -13.53 10.01
CA VAL A 729 -7.84 -13.83 9.50
C VAL A 729 -8.84 -12.95 10.22
N GLY A 730 -9.73 -12.30 9.49
CA GLY A 730 -10.73 -11.41 10.05
C GLY A 730 -12.14 -11.81 9.62
N PRO A 731 -13.18 -11.16 10.17
CA PRO A 731 -14.56 -11.38 9.75
C PRO A 731 -14.79 -10.98 8.28
N GLU A 732 -15.93 -11.39 7.74
CA GLU A 732 -16.34 -11.00 6.38
C GLU A 732 -16.22 -9.48 6.16
N TRP A 733 -15.68 -9.06 5.01
CA TRP A 733 -15.50 -7.65 4.62
C TRP A 733 -14.52 -6.82 5.47
N SER A 734 -13.62 -7.48 6.19
CA SER A 734 -12.62 -6.82 7.04
C SER A 734 -11.24 -6.67 6.40
N GLU A 735 -11.11 -6.70 5.07
CA GLU A 735 -9.79 -6.66 4.40
C GLU A 735 -8.98 -5.43 4.81
N ALA A 736 -9.61 -4.24 4.91
CA ALA A 736 -8.93 -3.02 5.34
C ALA A 736 -8.31 -3.17 6.74
N ARG A 737 -8.98 -3.90 7.64
CA ARG A 737 -8.49 -4.17 9.00
C ARG A 737 -7.35 -5.18 8.98
N ILE A 738 -7.51 -6.28 8.24
CA ILE A 738 -6.47 -7.31 8.08
C ILE A 738 -5.20 -6.70 7.49
N HIS A 739 -5.34 -5.81 6.50
CA HIS A 739 -4.23 -5.06 5.93
C HIS A 739 -3.52 -4.19 6.96
N ALA A 740 -4.27 -3.43 7.77
CA ALA A 740 -3.70 -2.62 8.83
C ALA A 740 -2.93 -3.47 9.86
N HIS A 741 -3.44 -4.66 10.23
CA HIS A 741 -2.74 -5.58 11.12
C HIS A 741 -1.44 -6.11 10.50
N ALA A 742 -1.52 -6.60 9.27
CA ALA A 742 -0.39 -7.14 8.53
C ALA A 742 0.71 -6.08 8.33
N HIS A 743 0.32 -4.86 7.98
CA HIS A 743 1.23 -3.74 7.80
C HIS A 743 1.89 -3.31 9.13
N ALA A 744 1.13 -3.22 10.22
CA ALA A 744 1.69 -2.87 11.52
C ALA A 744 2.71 -3.92 12.01
N TYR A 745 2.45 -5.20 11.76
CA TYR A 745 3.41 -6.27 12.06
C TYR A 745 4.67 -6.18 11.19
N GLU A 746 4.51 -5.96 9.88
CA GLU A 746 5.61 -5.79 8.93
C GLU A 746 6.51 -4.59 9.27
N GLU A 747 5.93 -3.44 9.66
CA GLU A 747 6.70 -2.25 10.07
C GLU A 747 7.45 -2.47 11.39
N ALA A 748 6.94 -3.33 12.27
CA ALA A 748 7.63 -3.71 13.50
C ALA A 748 8.72 -4.77 13.30
N THR A 749 8.80 -5.37 12.10
CA THR A 749 9.76 -6.44 11.74
C THR A 749 10.44 -6.17 10.38
N PRO A 750 11.00 -4.97 10.16
CA PRO A 750 11.51 -4.56 8.85
C PRO A 750 12.65 -5.46 8.33
N GLU A 751 13.40 -6.11 9.21
CA GLU A 751 14.45 -7.07 8.87
C GLU A 751 13.94 -8.27 8.07
N LEU A 752 12.69 -8.71 8.30
CA LEU A 752 12.10 -9.86 7.62
C LEU A 752 11.89 -9.58 6.12
N ARG A 753 11.42 -8.37 5.79
CA ARG A 753 11.20 -7.95 4.38
C ARG A 753 12.49 -7.57 3.65
N MET A 754 13.55 -7.22 4.38
CA MET A 754 14.84 -6.87 3.78
C MET A 754 15.63 -8.09 3.32
N LYS A 755 15.34 -9.28 3.87
CA LYS A 755 16.00 -10.52 3.47
C LYS A 755 15.48 -10.98 2.10
N ARG A 756 16.41 -11.28 1.20
CA ARG A 756 16.13 -11.73 -0.17
C ARG A 756 16.58 -13.18 -0.36
N PRO A 757 15.96 -13.92 -1.30
CA PRO A 757 16.52 -15.18 -1.75
C PRO A 757 17.97 -15.01 -2.25
N PRO A 758 18.81 -16.06 -2.17
CA PRO A 758 20.15 -16.03 -2.72
C PRO A 758 20.15 -15.66 -4.21
N SER A 759 21.14 -14.88 -4.65
CA SER A 759 21.30 -14.45 -6.05
C SER A 759 21.85 -15.55 -6.97
N GLU A 760 22.44 -16.60 -6.41
CA GLU A 760 23.11 -17.70 -7.12
C GLU A 760 22.40 -19.05 -6.96
#